data_AF-A0A934KW35-F1
#
_entry.id   AF-A0A934KW35-F1
#
_cell.length_a   1.000
_cell.length_b   1.000
_cell.length_c   1.000
_cell.angle_alpha   90.00
_cell.angle_beta   90.00
_cell.angle_gamma   90.00
#
_symmetry.space_group_name_H-M   'P 1'
#
loop_
_entity.id
_entity.type
_entity.pdbx_description
1 polymer ?
#
loop_
_entity_poly.entity_id
_entity_poly.type
_entity_poly.pdbx_seq_one_letter_code
_entity_poly.pdbx_strand_id
1 'polypeptide(L)'
;MNDRRFFKPLLTLLALVLLVGVNFAQRQLTAERTRLKLTRVEADQSMPPAMAFTAVALGGFRGLVSNALWIRLNDLQLDEKYFEMVQLSDWITKMQPHFVAVWVHQAWNLSYNISVKFPDPNDRWFWVNRGIELLRDEALKYNPNETLIYRELAWHFQHKMGANLDNAHMTYKREWARQMTEVFGSQSKPNWEELLSPQTDEARLRTKLLREKYKMDPKLAREVDEQYGPLEWRLPETHAVYWASLGLKNSKAEQLITLRRVIYQSMQLAAQRGRLIYNPVDKFFEFGPNLVAIPMANEGYEQMQGGDPANLDNIKNAHANFLKQAITDLYLHNREQDAARWHDYLGKKYVGRYTKPGQTVTEFVLERYKELMDLGKDKVQSAIEGMFMRHFYELAIGEDDRAQGYVRLIREIHREYAKKVERSERDRVDLPPLATLRKLVLDRLVDAPAGEGWNPQMRLQLLTALNLPVPKNAPWLTAPATGTAVAQAGTNRPSTYIPPSVDLNMPETNLKLGKEFLAKNKQQADIVERPSGLQYRVVTAGSGKLPTEKSKVRVHYTGKVIDKKTLQPGGIFDSSYEKNLPAEFDVTGVIKGWTEALLLMPKGSKWQLFIPHYLAYGERGSPPGIGPNEVLYFEIELLDILGK
;
A
#
# COMPACT_ATOMS: atom_id res chain seq x y z
N MET A 1 -6.50 53.56 -39.08
CA MET A 1 -7.62 52.60 -39.06
C MET A 1 -7.10 51.24 -39.52
N ASN A 2 -6.79 50.35 -38.58
CA ASN A 2 -6.27 49.01 -38.87
C ASN A 2 -7.44 48.07 -39.16
N ASP A 3 -7.57 47.66 -40.41
CA ASP A 3 -8.71 46.89 -40.92
C ASP A 3 -8.63 45.40 -40.51
N ARG A 4 -8.66 45.15 -39.20
CA ARG A 4 -8.70 43.80 -38.60
C ARG A 4 -10.03 43.08 -38.84
N ARG A 5 -11.03 43.73 -39.44
CA ARG A 5 -12.36 43.16 -39.70
C ARG A 5 -12.37 42.16 -40.86
N PHE A 6 -11.50 42.33 -41.85
CA PHE A 6 -11.40 41.41 -43.00
C PHE A 6 -10.35 40.30 -42.83
N PHE A 7 -9.35 40.52 -41.96
CA PHE A 7 -8.26 39.57 -41.77
C PHE A 7 -8.70 38.28 -41.06
N LYS A 8 -9.59 38.40 -40.05
CA LYS A 8 -10.16 37.25 -39.32
C LYS A 8 -11.01 36.34 -40.22
N PRO A 9 -12.01 36.83 -40.98
CA PRO A 9 -12.81 35.97 -41.85
C PRO A 9 -11.99 35.36 -42.99
N LEU A 10 -10.98 36.07 -43.51
CA LEU A 10 -10.07 35.51 -44.52
C LEU A 10 -9.22 34.36 -43.94
N LEU A 11 -8.69 34.51 -42.72
CA LEU A 11 -8.00 33.43 -42.01
C LEU A 11 -8.92 32.26 -41.70
N THR A 12 -10.18 32.52 -41.31
CA THR A 12 -11.18 31.47 -41.07
C THR A 12 -11.50 30.71 -42.35
N LEU A 13 -11.67 31.41 -43.47
CA LEU A 13 -11.90 30.81 -44.78
C LEU A 13 -10.68 29.98 -45.23
N LEU A 14 -9.48 30.51 -45.07
CA LEU A 14 -8.24 29.80 -45.38
C LEU A 14 -8.10 28.53 -44.51
N ALA A 15 -8.38 28.62 -43.21
CA ALA A 15 -8.39 27.47 -42.32
C ALA A 15 -9.41 26.41 -42.72
N LEU A 16 -10.62 26.82 -43.16
CA LEU A 16 -11.64 25.92 -43.68
C LEU A 16 -11.18 25.23 -44.98
N VAL A 17 -10.58 25.97 -45.91
CA VAL A 17 -10.05 25.41 -47.16
C VAL A 17 -8.92 24.42 -46.88
N LEU A 18 -8.00 24.76 -45.97
CA LEU A 18 -6.94 23.85 -45.53
C LEU A 18 -7.49 22.61 -44.83
N LEU A 19 -8.53 22.73 -44.00
CA LEU A 19 -9.21 21.60 -43.36
C LEU A 19 -9.84 20.66 -44.40
N VAL A 20 -10.49 21.21 -45.43
CA VAL A 20 -11.05 20.43 -46.54
C VAL A 20 -9.92 19.74 -47.33
N GLY A 21 -8.84 20.45 -47.64
CA GLY A 21 -7.67 19.89 -48.32
C GLY A 21 -7.02 18.76 -47.54
N VAL A 22 -6.87 18.92 -46.23
CA VAL A 22 -6.36 17.87 -45.31
C VAL A 22 -7.28 16.65 -45.33
N ASN A 23 -8.61 16.82 -45.38
CA ASN A 23 -9.53 15.69 -45.45
C ASN A 23 -9.36 14.86 -46.73
N PHE A 24 -9.16 15.52 -47.89
CA PHE A 24 -8.88 14.81 -49.15
C PHE A 24 -7.53 14.10 -49.12
N ALA A 25 -6.47 14.77 -48.66
CA ALA A 25 -5.14 14.16 -48.52
C ALA A 25 -5.16 12.98 -47.53
N GLN A 26 -5.90 13.11 -46.43
CA GLN A 26 -6.03 12.07 -45.42
C GLN A 26 -6.76 10.84 -45.98
N ARG A 27 -7.81 11.01 -46.80
CA ARG A 27 -8.49 9.87 -47.45
C ARG A 27 -7.53 9.08 -48.34
N GLN A 28 -6.71 9.77 -49.13
CA GLN A 28 -5.71 9.14 -49.99
C GLN A 28 -4.62 8.44 -49.19
N LEU A 29 -4.08 9.09 -48.15
CA LEU A 29 -3.08 8.51 -47.25
C LEU A 29 -3.63 7.28 -46.50
N THR A 30 -4.89 7.31 -46.06
CA THR A 30 -5.53 6.15 -45.43
C THR A 30 -5.67 5.00 -46.41
N ALA A 31 -6.14 5.27 -47.64
CA ALA A 31 -6.25 4.24 -48.68
C ALA A 31 -4.89 3.61 -49.02
N GLU A 32 -3.83 4.40 -49.12
CA GLU A 32 -2.48 3.89 -49.34
C GLU A 32 -1.93 3.12 -48.13
N ARG A 33 -2.18 3.58 -46.90
CA ARG A 33 -1.77 2.86 -45.69
C ARG A 33 -2.47 1.51 -45.58
N THR A 34 -3.75 1.42 -45.93
CA THR A 34 -4.49 0.15 -46.01
C THR A 34 -3.90 -0.75 -47.09
N ARG A 35 -3.67 -0.22 -48.30
CA ARG A 35 -3.05 -0.97 -49.42
C ARG A 35 -1.67 -1.54 -49.05
N LEU A 36 -0.85 -0.74 -48.36
CA LEU A 36 0.50 -1.11 -47.94
C LEU A 36 0.53 -1.88 -46.61
N LYS A 37 -0.63 -2.18 -46.00
CA LYS A 37 -0.74 -2.81 -44.67
C LYS A 37 0.06 -2.09 -43.58
N LEU A 38 0.19 -0.77 -43.71
CA LEU A 38 0.87 0.11 -42.75
C LEU A 38 -0.06 0.54 -41.60
N THR A 39 -1.36 0.39 -41.77
CA THR A 39 -2.35 0.52 -40.69
C THR A 39 -2.27 -0.70 -39.78
N ARG A 40 -1.77 -0.51 -38.56
CA ARG A 40 -1.81 -1.55 -37.50
C ARG A 40 -3.23 -1.88 -37.01
N VAL A 41 -4.23 -1.09 -37.38
CA VAL A 41 -5.57 -1.06 -36.77
C VAL A 41 -6.60 -0.76 -37.86
N GLU A 42 -7.24 -1.80 -38.41
CA GLU A 42 -8.55 -1.66 -39.09
C GLU A 42 -9.61 -1.64 -37.99
N ALA A 43 -10.53 -0.66 -38.00
CA ALA A 43 -11.57 -0.55 -36.98
C ALA A 43 -12.48 -1.79 -37.01
N ASP A 44 -12.18 -2.75 -36.14
CA ASP A 44 -12.97 -3.95 -35.90
C ASP A 44 -14.06 -3.62 -34.86
N GLN A 45 -15.23 -4.26 -34.98
CA GLN A 45 -16.31 -4.22 -33.99
C GLN A 45 -15.89 -4.66 -32.58
N SER A 46 -14.74 -5.36 -32.44
CA SER A 46 -14.14 -5.72 -31.14
C SER A 46 -13.39 -4.57 -30.44
N MET A 47 -13.18 -3.43 -31.08
CA MET A 47 -12.42 -2.31 -30.49
C MET A 47 -13.20 -1.59 -29.38
N PRO A 48 -12.52 -1.17 -28.29
CA PRO A 48 -13.16 -0.34 -27.28
C PRO A 48 -13.76 0.93 -27.91
N PRO A 49 -14.99 1.35 -27.56
CA PRO A 49 -15.65 2.52 -28.16
C PRO A 49 -14.82 3.82 -28.13
N ALA A 50 -14.04 4.02 -27.07
CA ALA A 50 -13.12 5.14 -26.96
C ALA A 50 -12.02 5.12 -28.04
N MET A 51 -11.53 3.93 -28.43
CA MET A 51 -10.54 3.76 -29.50
C MET A 51 -11.14 4.04 -30.87
N ALA A 52 -12.37 3.60 -31.11
CA ALA A 52 -13.10 3.93 -32.34
C ALA A 52 -13.29 5.45 -32.47
N PHE A 53 -13.70 6.12 -31.39
CA PHE A 53 -13.84 7.58 -31.37
C PHE A 53 -12.49 8.30 -31.63
N THR A 54 -11.41 7.93 -30.93
CA THR A 54 -10.12 8.63 -31.09
C THR A 54 -9.44 8.33 -32.43
N ALA A 55 -9.60 7.12 -32.98
CA ALA A 55 -9.04 6.75 -34.27
C ALA A 55 -9.81 7.35 -35.46
N VAL A 56 -11.15 7.36 -35.39
CA VAL A 56 -12.02 7.75 -36.51
C VAL A 56 -12.35 9.24 -36.50
N ALA A 57 -12.63 9.84 -35.33
CA ALA A 57 -13.11 11.23 -35.25
C ALA A 57 -11.99 12.28 -35.33
N LEU A 58 -10.79 11.97 -34.81
CA LEU A 58 -9.71 12.96 -34.67
C LEU A 58 -8.58 12.78 -35.70
N GLY A 59 -8.42 11.59 -36.28
CA GLY A 59 -7.45 11.34 -37.35
C GLY A 59 -6.04 11.88 -37.04
N GLY A 60 -5.52 12.75 -37.89
CA GLY A 60 -4.20 13.39 -37.72
C GLY A 60 -4.13 14.45 -36.60
N PHE A 61 -5.27 14.99 -36.15
CA PHE A 61 -5.32 16.04 -35.12
C PHE A 61 -5.13 15.49 -33.70
N ARG A 62 -5.19 14.17 -33.51
CA ARG A 62 -5.00 13.52 -32.20
C ARG A 62 -3.72 13.96 -31.48
N GLY A 63 -2.63 14.22 -32.22
CA GLY A 63 -1.35 14.66 -31.65
C GLY A 63 -1.40 16.09 -31.12
N LEU A 64 -2.02 17.00 -31.86
CA LEU A 64 -2.18 18.40 -31.46
C LEU A 64 -3.10 18.52 -30.24
N VAL A 65 -4.21 17.77 -30.23
CA VAL A 65 -5.12 17.70 -29.08
C VAL A 65 -4.39 17.11 -27.87
N SER A 66 -3.63 16.02 -28.04
CA SER A 66 -2.83 15.46 -26.94
C SER A 66 -1.86 16.49 -26.36
N ASN A 67 -1.13 17.22 -27.20
CA ASN A 67 -0.21 18.27 -26.72
C ASN A 67 -0.93 19.37 -25.94
N ALA A 68 -2.11 19.80 -26.40
CA ALA A 68 -2.92 20.78 -25.67
C ALA A 68 -3.40 20.23 -24.31
N LEU A 69 -3.81 18.95 -24.26
CA LEU A 69 -4.18 18.28 -23.02
C LEU A 69 -2.99 18.16 -22.07
N TRP A 70 -1.77 17.87 -22.56
CA TRP A 70 -0.55 17.86 -21.75
C TRP A 70 -0.21 19.24 -21.16
N ILE A 71 -0.34 20.31 -21.95
CA ILE A 71 -0.14 21.69 -21.45
C ILE A 71 -1.14 21.96 -20.32
N ARG A 72 -2.42 21.65 -20.53
CA ARG A 72 -3.45 21.85 -19.51
C ARG A 72 -3.23 20.98 -18.26
N LEU A 73 -2.78 19.74 -18.45
CA LEU A 73 -2.45 18.83 -17.34
C LEU A 73 -1.33 19.43 -16.47
N ASN A 74 -0.31 20.02 -17.08
CA ASN A 74 0.78 20.70 -16.37
C ASN A 74 0.28 21.92 -15.59
N ASP A 75 -0.61 22.73 -16.18
CA ASP A 75 -1.23 23.86 -15.47
C ASP A 75 -2.00 23.39 -14.23
N LEU A 76 -2.80 22.31 -14.37
CA LEU A 76 -3.53 21.74 -13.23
C LEU A 76 -2.58 21.18 -12.16
N GLN A 77 -1.42 20.65 -12.55
CA GLN A 77 -0.40 20.17 -11.61
C GLN A 77 0.22 21.31 -10.81
N LEU A 78 0.48 22.46 -11.45
CA LEU A 78 0.97 23.68 -10.80
C LEU A 78 -0.10 24.29 -9.89
N ASP A 79 -1.37 24.20 -10.28
CA ASP A 79 -2.53 24.61 -9.49
C ASP A 79 -2.91 23.63 -8.36
N GLU A 80 -2.20 22.50 -8.22
CA GLU A 80 -2.50 21.41 -7.26
C GLU A 80 -3.90 20.76 -7.42
N LYS A 81 -4.48 20.84 -8.62
CA LYS A 81 -5.81 20.30 -8.99
C LYS A 81 -5.72 18.84 -9.44
N TYR A 82 -5.28 17.97 -8.53
CA TYR A 82 -4.91 16.59 -8.86
C TYR A 82 -6.09 15.72 -9.33
N PHE A 83 -7.32 15.96 -8.85
CA PHE A 83 -8.49 15.17 -9.26
C PHE A 83 -8.92 15.49 -10.69
N GLU A 84 -8.86 16.75 -11.09
CA GLU A 84 -9.11 17.21 -12.45
C GLU A 84 -8.04 16.71 -13.41
N MET A 85 -6.78 16.63 -12.96
CA MET A 85 -5.70 16.05 -13.75
C MET A 85 -6.01 14.61 -14.16
N VAL A 86 -6.57 13.78 -13.28
CA VAL A 86 -6.89 12.37 -13.59
C VAL A 86 -7.79 12.24 -14.81
N GLN A 87 -8.75 13.16 -14.97
CA GLN A 87 -9.64 13.14 -16.12
C GLN A 87 -8.88 13.42 -17.42
N LEU A 88 -7.96 14.39 -17.40
CA LEU A 88 -7.13 14.69 -18.56
C LEU A 88 -6.13 13.58 -18.86
N SER A 89 -5.53 12.97 -17.83
CA SER A 89 -4.65 11.81 -17.97
C SER A 89 -5.35 10.65 -18.68
N ASP A 90 -6.62 10.39 -18.36
CA ASP A 90 -7.45 9.36 -19.03
C ASP A 90 -7.72 9.70 -20.51
N TRP A 91 -7.98 10.97 -20.84
CA TRP A 91 -8.08 11.38 -22.24
C TRP A 91 -6.77 11.20 -22.98
N ILE A 92 -5.65 11.64 -22.40
CA ILE A 92 -4.32 11.53 -23.00
C ILE A 92 -3.97 10.07 -23.31
N THR A 93 -4.19 9.15 -22.36
CA THR A 93 -3.91 7.73 -22.55
C THR A 93 -4.80 7.12 -23.65
N LYS A 94 -6.08 7.51 -23.73
CA LYS A 94 -7.01 7.09 -24.81
C LYS A 94 -6.65 7.67 -26.18
N MET A 95 -6.01 8.84 -26.23
CA MET A 95 -5.52 9.46 -27.48
C MET A 95 -4.23 8.79 -27.97
N GLN A 96 -3.41 8.27 -27.05
CA GLN A 96 -2.10 7.66 -27.34
C GLN A 96 -1.98 6.23 -26.76
N PRO A 97 -2.91 5.31 -27.07
CA PRO A 97 -3.04 4.04 -26.35
C PRO A 97 -1.85 3.10 -26.52
N HIS A 98 -1.11 3.20 -27.63
CA HIS A 98 0.08 2.38 -27.90
C HIS A 98 1.40 3.08 -27.60
N PHE A 99 1.36 4.27 -26.98
CA PHE A 99 2.58 4.97 -26.60
C PHE A 99 2.90 4.69 -25.13
N VAL A 100 3.70 3.64 -24.89
CA VAL A 100 4.01 3.09 -23.56
C VAL A 100 4.44 4.17 -22.56
N ALA A 101 5.25 5.14 -23.00
CA ALA A 101 5.75 6.21 -22.14
C ALA A 101 4.63 7.04 -21.50
N VAL A 102 3.48 7.21 -22.15
CA VAL A 102 2.33 7.93 -21.60
C VAL A 102 1.76 7.18 -20.39
N TRP A 103 1.53 5.87 -20.52
CA TRP A 103 0.99 5.06 -19.43
C TRP A 103 1.94 5.02 -18.24
N VAL A 104 3.22 4.79 -18.50
CA VAL A 104 4.27 4.75 -17.47
C VAL A 104 4.38 6.10 -16.77
N HIS A 105 4.43 7.21 -17.52
CA HIS A 105 4.52 8.54 -16.94
C HIS A 105 3.31 8.86 -16.06
N GLN A 106 2.09 8.57 -16.54
CA GLN A 106 0.88 8.86 -15.78
C GLN A 106 0.79 8.00 -14.50
N ALA A 107 1.09 6.71 -14.58
CA ALA A 107 1.12 5.82 -13.41
C ALA A 107 2.17 6.26 -12.39
N TRP A 108 3.34 6.68 -12.87
CA TRP A 108 4.40 7.22 -12.02
C TRP A 108 3.99 8.55 -11.39
N ASN A 109 3.35 9.45 -12.14
CA ASN A 109 2.87 10.73 -11.61
C ASN A 109 1.86 10.53 -10.48
N LEU A 110 0.89 9.62 -10.65
CA LEU A 110 -0.07 9.26 -9.60
C LEU A 110 0.65 8.69 -8.37
N SER A 111 1.47 7.65 -8.58
CA SER A 111 2.04 6.88 -7.49
C SER A 111 3.19 7.60 -6.76
N TYR A 112 3.97 8.43 -7.43
CA TYR A 112 5.18 9.02 -6.85
C TYR A 112 5.07 10.53 -6.61
N ASN A 113 4.50 11.29 -7.54
CA ASN A 113 4.48 12.76 -7.43
C ASN A 113 3.24 13.27 -6.70
N ILE A 114 2.06 12.76 -7.07
CA ILE A 114 0.78 13.19 -6.51
C ILE A 114 0.60 12.59 -5.11
N SER A 115 0.83 11.28 -4.94
CA SER A 115 0.62 10.61 -3.64
C SER A 115 1.33 11.29 -2.47
N VAL A 116 2.57 11.76 -2.66
CA VAL A 116 3.37 12.37 -1.58
C VAL A 116 2.90 13.77 -1.19
N LYS A 117 2.01 14.39 -1.96
CA LYS A 117 1.40 15.70 -1.66
C LYS A 117 0.32 15.61 -0.58
N PHE A 118 -0.19 14.42 -0.33
CA PHE A 118 -1.22 14.19 0.68
C PHE A 118 -0.57 13.88 2.04
N PRO A 119 -1.00 14.53 3.13
CA PRO A 119 -0.47 14.24 4.46
C PRO A 119 -1.00 12.91 5.01
N ASP A 120 -2.25 12.54 4.72
CA ASP A 120 -2.86 11.30 5.18
C ASP A 120 -2.32 10.08 4.39
N PRO A 121 -1.73 9.08 5.07
CA PRO A 121 -1.26 7.85 4.42
C PRO A 121 -2.32 7.08 3.62
N ASN A 122 -3.60 7.15 4.00
CA ASN A 122 -4.71 6.49 3.29
C ASN A 122 -5.02 7.18 1.96
N ASP A 123 -4.97 8.51 1.93
CA ASP A 123 -5.08 9.27 0.68
C ASP A 123 -3.92 8.95 -0.25
N ARG A 124 -2.70 8.82 0.29
CA ARG A 124 -1.55 8.39 -0.52
C ARG A 124 -1.78 7.00 -1.12
N TRP A 125 -2.31 6.07 -0.34
CA TRP A 125 -2.62 4.72 -0.79
C TRP A 125 -3.56 4.72 -2.00
N PHE A 126 -4.60 5.56 -1.98
CA PHE A 126 -5.51 5.71 -3.12
C PHE A 126 -4.75 6.02 -4.42
N TRP A 127 -3.84 7.00 -4.40
CA TRP A 127 -3.06 7.40 -5.57
C TRP A 127 -2.07 6.33 -6.04
N VAL A 128 -1.41 5.64 -5.10
CA VAL A 128 -0.51 4.52 -5.41
C VAL A 128 -1.27 3.38 -6.06
N ASN A 129 -2.40 2.98 -5.49
CA ASN A 129 -3.23 1.92 -6.05
C ASN A 129 -3.77 2.32 -7.42
N ARG A 130 -4.13 3.60 -7.64
CA ARG A 130 -4.61 4.07 -8.95
C ARG A 130 -3.54 3.99 -10.03
N GLY A 131 -2.27 4.27 -9.71
CA GLY A 131 -1.18 4.09 -10.68
C GLY A 131 -0.93 2.62 -11.04
N ILE A 132 -1.06 1.71 -10.07
CA ILE A 132 -1.01 0.26 -10.32
C ILE A 132 -2.16 -0.20 -11.20
N GLU A 133 -3.39 0.20 -10.89
CA GLU A 133 -4.58 -0.07 -11.71
C GLU A 133 -4.43 0.47 -13.13
N LEU A 134 -3.85 1.66 -13.30
CA LEU A 134 -3.64 2.24 -14.63
C LEU A 134 -2.72 1.37 -15.50
N LEU A 135 -1.64 0.83 -14.94
CA LEU A 135 -0.75 -0.07 -15.68
C LEU A 135 -1.41 -1.44 -15.91
N ARG A 136 -1.99 -2.01 -14.85
CA ARG A 136 -2.52 -3.37 -14.83
C ARG A 136 -3.80 -3.53 -15.65
N ASP A 137 -4.76 -2.65 -15.45
CA ASP A 137 -6.13 -2.80 -15.97
C ASP A 137 -6.28 -2.16 -17.35
N GLU A 138 -5.57 -1.05 -17.59
CA GLU A 138 -5.69 -0.28 -18.82
C GLU A 138 -4.47 -0.47 -19.73
N ALA A 139 -3.26 -0.14 -19.27
CA ALA A 139 -2.10 -0.11 -20.16
C ALA A 139 -1.79 -1.48 -20.80
N LEU A 140 -1.88 -2.57 -20.02
CA LEU A 140 -1.68 -3.95 -20.52
C LEU A 140 -2.75 -4.39 -21.51
N LYS A 141 -3.98 -3.84 -21.46
CA LYS A 141 -5.02 -4.12 -22.45
C LYS A 141 -4.61 -3.67 -23.85
N TYR A 142 -3.95 -2.51 -23.95
CA TYR A 142 -3.51 -1.93 -25.21
C TYR A 142 -2.10 -2.38 -25.62
N ASN A 143 -1.30 -2.84 -24.66
CA ASN A 143 0.13 -3.12 -24.83
C ASN A 143 0.53 -4.45 -24.13
N PRO A 144 -0.10 -5.58 -24.47
CA PRO A 144 0.05 -6.82 -23.70
C PRO A 144 1.44 -7.46 -23.77
N ASN A 145 2.26 -7.08 -24.74
CA ASN A 145 3.59 -7.66 -24.99
C ASN A 145 4.74 -6.68 -24.68
N GLU A 146 4.44 -5.54 -24.05
CA GLU A 146 5.43 -4.49 -23.77
C GLU A 146 6.13 -4.72 -22.44
N THR A 147 7.41 -5.11 -22.50
CA THR A 147 8.27 -5.43 -21.36
C THR A 147 8.28 -4.34 -20.30
N LEU A 148 8.33 -3.07 -20.73
CA LEU A 148 8.43 -1.93 -19.81
C LEU A 148 7.19 -1.81 -18.91
N ILE A 149 5.98 -2.11 -19.40
CA ILE A 149 4.77 -2.00 -18.58
C ILE A 149 4.78 -3.04 -17.46
N TYR A 150 5.15 -4.29 -17.76
CA TYR A 150 5.32 -5.32 -16.73
C TYR A 150 6.41 -4.95 -15.73
N ARG A 151 7.54 -4.41 -16.20
CA ARG A 151 8.63 -3.94 -15.35
C ARG A 151 8.14 -2.85 -14.40
N GLU A 152 7.44 -1.84 -14.91
CA GLU A 152 6.94 -0.75 -14.09
C GLU A 152 5.86 -1.21 -13.12
N LEU A 153 4.94 -2.06 -13.56
CA LEU A 153 3.92 -2.63 -12.67
C LEU A 153 4.55 -3.40 -11.52
N ALA A 154 5.52 -4.27 -11.81
CA ALA A 154 6.27 -4.99 -10.79
C ALA A 154 7.11 -4.05 -9.90
N TRP A 155 7.66 -2.98 -10.47
CA TRP A 155 8.40 -1.95 -9.73
C TRP A 155 7.51 -1.17 -8.74
N HIS A 156 6.24 -0.91 -9.05
CA HIS A 156 5.33 -0.28 -8.10
C HIS A 156 5.13 -1.16 -6.85
N PHE A 157 4.96 -2.47 -7.04
CA PHE A 157 4.88 -3.42 -5.93
C PHE A 157 6.20 -3.51 -5.17
N GLN A 158 7.32 -3.69 -5.86
CA GLN A 158 8.63 -3.89 -5.25
C GLN A 158 9.15 -2.64 -4.54
N HIS A 159 9.13 -1.50 -5.22
CA HIS A 159 9.79 -0.26 -4.80
C HIS A 159 8.83 0.69 -4.07
N LYS A 160 7.70 1.07 -4.67
CA LYS A 160 6.79 2.05 -4.05
C LYS A 160 6.10 1.48 -2.81
N MET A 161 5.56 0.26 -2.91
CA MET A 161 4.87 -0.39 -1.80
C MET A 161 5.83 -1.18 -0.92
N GLY A 162 6.70 -1.96 -1.54
CA GLY A 162 7.61 -2.85 -0.84
C GLY A 162 8.73 -2.10 -0.12
N ALA A 163 9.51 -1.25 -0.78
CA ALA A 163 10.69 -0.65 -0.17
C ALA A 163 10.34 0.29 1.01
N ASN A 164 11.29 0.46 1.94
CA ASN A 164 11.13 1.34 3.10
C ASN A 164 11.58 2.77 2.75
N LEU A 165 11.05 3.33 1.64
CA LEU A 165 11.50 4.62 1.08
C LEU A 165 10.43 5.73 1.16
N ASP A 166 9.17 5.37 1.40
CA ASP A 166 8.07 6.32 1.62
C ASP A 166 7.61 6.23 3.07
N ASN A 167 7.44 7.35 3.77
CA ASN A 167 6.98 7.35 5.17
C ASN A 167 5.62 6.65 5.36
N ALA A 168 4.79 6.54 4.31
CA ALA A 168 3.52 5.82 4.32
C ALA A 168 3.63 4.35 3.85
N HIS A 169 4.84 3.81 3.62
CA HIS A 169 5.03 2.45 3.09
C HIS A 169 4.34 1.36 3.93
N MET A 170 4.26 1.55 5.26
CA MET A 170 3.59 0.59 6.14
C MET A 170 2.09 0.56 5.90
N THR A 171 1.48 1.71 5.62
CA THR A 171 0.06 1.80 5.26
C THR A 171 -0.19 1.05 3.95
N TYR A 172 0.66 1.25 2.93
CA TYR A 172 0.50 0.55 1.65
C TYR A 172 0.57 -0.97 1.80
N LYS A 173 1.54 -1.47 2.58
CA LYS A 173 1.68 -2.91 2.85
C LYS A 173 0.50 -3.46 3.63
N ARG A 174 -0.01 -2.71 4.62
CA ARG A 174 -1.16 -3.11 5.43
C ARG A 174 -2.44 -3.17 4.60
N GLU A 175 -2.72 -2.14 3.82
CA GLU A 175 -3.89 -2.13 2.94
C GLU A 175 -3.82 -3.23 1.88
N TRP A 176 -2.63 -3.45 1.31
CA TRP A 176 -2.44 -4.56 0.38
C TRP A 176 -2.63 -5.92 1.04
N ALA A 177 -2.01 -6.16 2.20
CA ALA A 177 -2.15 -7.41 2.92
C ALA A 177 -3.59 -7.68 3.34
N ARG A 178 -4.33 -6.64 3.75
CA ARG A 178 -5.77 -6.71 4.04
C ARG A 178 -6.56 -7.16 2.80
N GLN A 179 -6.34 -6.47 1.67
CA GLN A 179 -7.00 -6.78 0.40
C GLN A 179 -6.66 -8.18 -0.14
N MET A 180 -5.42 -8.64 0.05
CA MET A 180 -4.98 -9.96 -0.37
C MET A 180 -5.44 -11.06 0.58
N THR A 181 -5.67 -10.76 1.86
CA THR A 181 -6.27 -11.69 2.81
C THR A 181 -7.69 -12.07 2.39
N GLU A 182 -8.44 -11.14 1.79
CA GLU A 182 -9.76 -11.43 1.20
C GLU A 182 -9.71 -12.48 0.07
N VAL A 183 -8.55 -12.65 -0.58
CA VAL A 183 -8.38 -13.57 -1.72
C VAL A 183 -7.69 -14.86 -1.29
N PHE A 184 -6.54 -14.75 -0.64
CA PHE A 184 -5.67 -15.88 -0.29
C PHE A 184 -5.94 -16.44 1.10
N GLY A 185 -6.79 -15.78 1.90
CA GLY A 185 -7.05 -16.14 3.28
C GLY A 185 -5.97 -15.65 4.24
N SER A 186 -6.10 -16.01 5.52
CA SER A 186 -5.16 -15.62 6.58
C SER A 186 -3.92 -16.50 6.67
N GLN A 187 -3.88 -17.60 5.92
CA GLN A 187 -2.76 -18.54 5.90
C GLN A 187 -1.68 -18.05 4.94
N SER A 188 -0.41 -18.36 5.24
CA SER A 188 0.72 -17.96 4.39
C SER A 188 0.73 -18.70 3.05
N LYS A 189 0.29 -19.96 3.04
CA LYS A 189 0.17 -20.77 1.82
C LYS A 189 -1.26 -20.69 1.28
N PRO A 190 -1.45 -20.21 0.05
CA PRO A 190 -2.77 -20.22 -0.58
C PRO A 190 -3.33 -21.63 -0.79
N ASN A 191 -4.66 -21.75 -0.70
CA ASN A 191 -5.37 -22.95 -1.15
C ASN A 191 -5.51 -22.92 -2.67
N TRP A 192 -4.47 -23.39 -3.37
CA TRP A 192 -4.43 -23.37 -4.84
C TRP A 192 -5.52 -24.23 -5.49
N GLU A 193 -5.87 -25.36 -4.89
CA GLU A 193 -6.92 -26.25 -5.42
C GLU A 193 -8.27 -25.55 -5.44
N GLU A 194 -8.60 -24.85 -4.36
CA GLU A 194 -9.84 -24.08 -4.24
C GLU A 194 -9.88 -22.87 -5.19
N LEU A 195 -8.75 -22.20 -5.43
CA LEU A 195 -8.69 -21.08 -6.39
C LEU A 195 -8.77 -21.55 -7.85
N LEU A 196 -8.23 -22.73 -8.17
CA LEU A 196 -8.26 -23.32 -9.51
C LEU A 196 -9.60 -23.98 -9.84
N SER A 197 -10.21 -24.63 -8.85
CA SER A 197 -11.43 -25.43 -8.97
C SER A 197 -12.42 -25.11 -7.83
N PRO A 198 -13.01 -23.89 -7.81
CA PRO A 198 -13.81 -23.43 -6.68
C PRO A 198 -15.13 -24.18 -6.52
N GLN A 199 -15.29 -24.89 -5.39
CA GLN A 199 -16.48 -25.69 -5.08
C GLN A 199 -17.54 -24.90 -4.29
N THR A 200 -17.13 -23.95 -3.45
CA THR A 200 -18.00 -23.14 -2.60
C THR A 200 -18.25 -21.75 -3.20
N ASP A 201 -19.32 -21.07 -2.79
CA ASP A 201 -19.59 -19.70 -3.25
C ASP A 201 -18.51 -18.71 -2.81
N GLU A 202 -17.96 -18.91 -1.61
CA GLU A 202 -16.81 -18.15 -1.12
C GLU A 202 -15.57 -18.36 -2.00
N ALA A 203 -15.24 -19.61 -2.36
CA ALA A 203 -14.15 -19.91 -3.29
C ALA A 203 -14.37 -19.25 -4.65
N ARG A 204 -15.59 -19.34 -5.21
CA ARG A 204 -15.93 -18.73 -6.51
C ARG A 204 -15.75 -17.22 -6.48
N LEU A 205 -16.16 -16.57 -5.39
CA LEU A 205 -15.92 -15.14 -5.21
C LEU A 205 -14.42 -14.84 -5.14
N ARG A 206 -13.64 -15.55 -4.32
CA ARG A 206 -12.19 -15.28 -4.20
C ARG A 206 -11.48 -15.43 -5.54
N THR A 207 -11.81 -16.46 -6.31
CA THR A 207 -11.33 -16.64 -7.68
C THR A 207 -11.79 -15.50 -8.60
N LYS A 208 -13.05 -15.04 -8.48
CA LYS A 208 -13.56 -13.89 -9.23
C LYS A 208 -12.80 -12.61 -8.87
N LEU A 209 -12.56 -12.34 -7.59
CA LEU A 209 -11.76 -11.19 -7.14
C LEU A 209 -10.34 -11.25 -7.71
N LEU A 210 -9.66 -12.40 -7.60
CA LEU A 210 -8.31 -12.58 -8.14
C LEU A 210 -8.25 -12.27 -9.64
N ARG A 211 -9.18 -12.83 -10.42
CA ARG A 211 -9.20 -12.70 -11.89
C ARG A 211 -9.72 -11.35 -12.36
N GLU A 212 -10.82 -10.86 -11.80
CA GLU A 212 -11.52 -9.67 -12.32
C GLU A 212 -11.02 -8.38 -11.69
N LYS A 213 -10.76 -8.36 -10.38
CA LYS A 213 -10.27 -7.16 -9.69
C LYS A 213 -8.76 -7.04 -9.79
N TYR A 214 -8.02 -8.12 -9.48
CA TYR A 214 -6.56 -8.08 -9.45
C TYR A 214 -5.91 -8.53 -10.75
N LYS A 215 -6.68 -8.96 -11.75
CA LYS A 215 -6.19 -9.38 -13.08
C LYS A 215 -5.12 -10.48 -13.03
N MET A 216 -5.22 -11.35 -12.03
CA MET A 216 -4.28 -12.44 -11.81
C MET A 216 -4.89 -13.78 -12.17
N ASP A 217 -4.10 -14.61 -12.84
CA ASP A 217 -4.46 -15.99 -13.15
C ASP A 217 -4.00 -16.90 -12.01
N PRO A 218 -4.92 -17.63 -11.33
CA PRO A 218 -4.55 -18.56 -10.27
C PRO A 218 -3.59 -19.66 -10.73
N LYS A 219 -3.62 -20.07 -12.01
CA LYS A 219 -2.69 -21.06 -12.54
C LYS A 219 -1.27 -20.52 -12.58
N LEU A 220 -1.08 -19.34 -13.17
CA LEU A 220 0.22 -18.68 -13.16
C LEU A 220 0.69 -18.36 -11.74
N ALA A 221 -0.21 -17.95 -10.85
CA ALA A 221 0.14 -17.68 -9.47
C ALA A 221 0.71 -18.93 -8.78
N ARG A 222 0.06 -20.09 -8.96
CA ARG A 222 0.59 -21.37 -8.47
C ARG A 222 1.94 -21.71 -9.08
N GLU A 223 2.11 -21.57 -10.40
CA GLU A 223 3.40 -21.85 -11.07
C GLU A 223 4.53 -20.95 -10.52
N VAL A 224 4.23 -19.68 -10.22
CA VAL A 224 5.17 -18.75 -9.58
C VAL A 224 5.51 -19.22 -8.16
N ASP A 225 4.52 -19.66 -7.38
CA ASP A 225 4.74 -20.18 -6.03
C ASP A 225 5.52 -21.51 -6.02
N GLU A 226 5.29 -22.38 -7.01
CA GLU A 226 6.05 -23.62 -7.19
C GLU A 226 7.51 -23.35 -7.58
N GLN A 227 7.74 -22.32 -8.39
CA GLN A 227 9.08 -21.96 -8.85
C GLN A 227 9.89 -21.18 -7.81
N TYR A 228 9.25 -20.25 -7.11
CA TYR A 228 9.95 -19.27 -6.27
C TYR A 228 9.54 -19.33 -4.79
N GLY A 229 8.45 -20.02 -4.47
CA GLY A 229 7.87 -20.07 -3.13
C GLY A 229 8.42 -21.18 -2.23
N PRO A 230 7.91 -21.26 -0.99
CA PRO A 230 6.63 -20.68 -0.57
C PRO A 230 6.71 -19.16 -0.38
N LEU A 231 5.87 -18.42 -1.13
CA LEU A 231 5.77 -16.96 -1.04
C LEU A 231 4.60 -16.55 -0.16
N GLU A 232 4.72 -15.38 0.48
CA GLU A 232 3.61 -14.77 1.20
C GLU A 232 2.78 -13.91 0.23
N TRP A 233 1.68 -14.47 -0.26
CA TRP A 233 0.81 -13.85 -1.27
C TRP A 233 0.02 -12.65 -0.76
N ARG A 234 0.18 -12.26 0.50
CA ARG A 234 -0.34 -11.00 1.02
C ARG A 234 0.65 -9.84 0.90
N LEU A 235 1.89 -10.09 0.52
CA LEU A 235 2.94 -9.07 0.45
C LEU A 235 3.19 -8.54 -0.97
N PRO A 236 3.64 -7.27 -1.10
CA PRO A 236 3.89 -6.67 -2.41
C PRO A 236 4.98 -7.37 -3.21
N GLU A 237 6.08 -7.81 -2.59
CA GLU A 237 7.19 -8.49 -3.27
C GLU A 237 6.74 -9.72 -4.07
N THR A 238 5.82 -10.52 -3.55
CA THR A 238 5.23 -11.68 -4.24
C THR A 238 4.53 -11.26 -5.53
N HIS A 239 3.85 -10.12 -5.51
CA HIS A 239 3.17 -9.57 -6.69
C HIS A 239 4.15 -8.98 -7.69
N ALA A 240 5.25 -8.40 -7.23
CA ALA A 240 6.34 -7.99 -8.11
C ALA A 240 6.91 -9.21 -8.87
N VAL A 241 7.13 -10.33 -8.18
CA VAL A 241 7.54 -11.59 -8.81
C VAL A 241 6.48 -12.07 -9.81
N TYR A 242 5.20 -12.09 -9.44
CA TYR A 242 4.12 -12.50 -10.33
C TYR A 242 4.08 -11.67 -11.62
N TRP A 243 4.05 -10.33 -11.52
CA TRP A 243 3.93 -9.45 -12.69
C TRP A 243 5.18 -9.48 -13.58
N ALA A 244 6.37 -9.59 -12.98
CA ALA A 244 7.60 -9.76 -13.74
C ALA A 244 7.64 -11.12 -14.45
N SER A 245 7.19 -12.20 -13.80
CA SER A 245 7.08 -13.53 -14.40
C SER A 245 6.06 -13.58 -15.54
N LEU A 246 4.90 -12.94 -15.39
CA LEU A 246 3.95 -12.77 -16.49
C LEU A 246 4.57 -11.99 -17.65
N GLY A 247 5.32 -10.92 -17.33
CA GLY A 247 6.08 -10.17 -18.31
C GLY A 247 7.09 -11.03 -19.06
N LEU A 248 7.80 -11.93 -18.39
CA LEU A 248 8.75 -12.85 -19.05
C LEU A 248 8.06 -13.79 -20.05
N LYS A 249 6.81 -14.18 -19.79
CA LYS A 249 6.03 -15.04 -20.69
C LYS A 249 5.49 -14.29 -21.91
N ASN A 250 5.08 -13.03 -21.72
CA ASN A 250 4.36 -12.26 -22.75
C ASN A 250 5.26 -11.33 -23.58
N SER A 251 6.41 -10.95 -23.05
CA SER A 251 7.29 -9.96 -23.68
C SER A 251 8.15 -10.57 -24.78
N LYS A 252 8.54 -9.73 -25.74
CA LYS A 252 9.57 -10.09 -26.73
C LYS A 252 10.93 -10.29 -26.04
N ALA A 253 11.84 -11.04 -26.66
CA ALA A 253 13.13 -11.43 -26.07
C ALA A 253 14.03 -10.25 -25.65
N GLU A 254 13.78 -9.05 -26.18
CA GLU A 254 14.52 -7.84 -25.83
C GLU A 254 14.18 -7.37 -24.39
N GLN A 255 15.21 -6.97 -23.64
CA GLN A 255 15.09 -6.35 -22.31
C GLN A 255 14.52 -7.23 -21.18
N LEU A 256 14.37 -8.55 -21.38
CA LEU A 256 13.91 -9.49 -20.35
C LEU A 256 14.79 -9.47 -19.08
N ILE A 257 16.06 -9.05 -19.19
CA ILE A 257 16.96 -8.92 -18.06
C ILE A 257 16.43 -7.94 -16.99
N THR A 258 15.66 -6.93 -17.39
CA THR A 258 15.05 -5.98 -16.45
C THR A 258 13.96 -6.63 -15.61
N LEU A 259 13.18 -7.55 -16.18
CA LEU A 259 12.17 -8.33 -15.48
C LEU A 259 12.81 -9.36 -14.56
N ARG A 260 13.82 -10.10 -15.05
CA ARG A 260 14.62 -11.01 -14.22
C ARG A 260 15.22 -10.29 -13.03
N ARG A 261 15.68 -9.04 -13.25
CA ARG A 261 16.20 -8.18 -12.18
C ARG A 261 15.17 -7.89 -11.09
N VAL A 262 13.94 -7.56 -11.47
CA VAL A 262 12.85 -7.35 -10.51
C VAL A 262 12.52 -8.62 -9.73
N ILE A 263 12.51 -9.78 -10.40
CA ILE A 263 12.24 -11.08 -9.74
C ILE A 263 13.25 -11.35 -8.64
N TYR A 264 14.56 -11.39 -8.92
CA TYR A 264 15.52 -11.79 -7.89
C TYR A 264 15.61 -10.78 -6.74
N GLN A 265 15.49 -9.48 -7.03
CA GLN A 265 15.48 -8.46 -5.98
C GLN A 265 14.22 -8.57 -5.12
N SER A 266 13.08 -8.94 -5.70
CA SER A 266 11.86 -9.23 -4.94
C SER A 266 11.99 -10.52 -4.13
N MET A 267 12.70 -11.53 -4.65
CA MET A 267 13.04 -12.74 -3.91
C MET A 267 13.96 -12.50 -2.73
N GLN A 268 14.93 -11.59 -2.87
CA GLN A 268 15.74 -11.12 -1.75
C GLN A 268 14.84 -10.51 -0.65
N LEU A 269 13.89 -9.65 -1.03
CA LEU A 269 12.94 -9.06 -0.09
C LEU A 269 12.03 -10.12 0.54
N ALA A 270 11.53 -11.08 -0.24
CA ALA A 270 10.73 -12.19 0.25
C ALA A 270 11.52 -13.03 1.28
N ALA A 271 12.79 -13.33 1.05
CA ALA A 271 13.61 -14.02 2.04
C ALA A 271 13.85 -13.20 3.32
N GLN A 272 14.11 -11.90 3.17
CA GLN A 272 14.43 -11.02 4.31
C GLN A 272 13.22 -10.63 5.17
N ARG A 273 12.02 -10.54 4.57
CA ARG A 273 10.82 -10.03 5.25
C ARG A 273 9.49 -10.62 4.74
N GLY A 274 9.52 -11.71 4.00
CA GLY A 274 8.35 -12.34 3.37
C GLY A 274 7.52 -13.20 4.31
N ARG A 275 7.43 -12.84 5.59
CA ARG A 275 6.56 -13.48 6.59
C ARG A 275 5.79 -12.41 7.36
N LEU A 276 4.48 -12.56 7.45
CA LEU A 276 3.63 -11.71 8.28
C LEU A 276 3.58 -12.28 9.70
N ILE A 277 4.08 -11.52 10.67
CA ILE A 277 4.01 -11.85 12.09
C ILE A 277 2.86 -11.06 12.69
N TYR A 278 1.80 -11.75 13.11
CA TYR A 278 0.68 -11.07 13.76
C TYR A 278 1.08 -10.67 15.18
N ASN A 279 0.96 -9.39 15.50
CA ASN A 279 1.02 -8.94 16.88
C ASN A 279 -0.40 -9.02 17.46
N PRO A 280 -0.68 -9.99 18.35
CA PRO A 280 -2.02 -10.19 18.92
C PRO A 280 -2.47 -9.06 19.85
N VAL A 281 -1.56 -8.18 20.24
CA VAL A 281 -1.80 -7.08 21.16
C VAL A 281 -2.29 -5.84 20.40
N ASP A 282 -1.46 -5.35 19.48
CA ASP A 282 -1.74 -4.10 18.77
C ASP A 282 -2.53 -4.34 17.47
N LYS A 283 -2.83 -5.61 17.15
CA LYS A 283 -3.57 -6.07 15.97
C LYS A 283 -2.95 -5.65 14.63
N PHE A 284 -1.67 -5.26 14.66
CA PHE A 284 -0.88 -5.00 13.47
C PHE A 284 0.01 -6.20 13.15
N PHE A 285 0.42 -6.30 11.89
CA PHE A 285 1.45 -7.26 11.49
C PHE A 285 2.82 -6.58 11.45
N GLU A 286 3.84 -7.32 11.90
CA GLU A 286 5.24 -7.08 11.59
C GLU A 286 5.70 -7.97 10.44
N PHE A 287 6.90 -7.70 9.93
CA PHE A 287 7.55 -8.55 8.94
C PHE A 287 8.69 -9.32 9.59
N GLY A 288 8.74 -10.62 9.30
CA GLY A 288 9.83 -11.51 9.66
C GLY A 288 10.50 -12.11 8.44
N PRO A 289 11.72 -12.65 8.58
CA PRO A 289 12.36 -13.35 7.48
C PRO A 289 11.59 -14.62 7.12
N ASN A 290 11.53 -14.90 5.82
CA ASN A 290 11.08 -16.17 5.28
C ASN A 290 12.31 -17.05 5.05
N LEU A 291 12.74 -17.75 6.10
CA LEU A 291 13.97 -18.53 6.09
C LEU A 291 13.95 -19.66 5.05
N VAL A 292 12.77 -20.18 4.72
CA VAL A 292 12.67 -21.24 3.72
C VAL A 292 12.87 -20.71 2.30
N ALA A 293 12.68 -19.41 2.05
CA ALA A 293 12.91 -18.80 0.74
C ALA A 293 14.38 -18.46 0.44
N ILE A 294 15.30 -18.67 1.39
CA ILE A 294 16.75 -18.38 1.21
C ILE A 294 17.36 -19.12 0.00
N PRO A 295 17.14 -20.44 -0.22
CA PRO A 295 17.67 -21.14 -1.38
C PRO A 295 17.20 -20.55 -2.72
N MET A 296 15.92 -20.18 -2.82
CA MET A 296 15.32 -19.65 -4.05
C MET A 296 15.82 -18.23 -4.34
N ALA A 297 15.98 -17.41 -3.30
CA ALA A 297 16.64 -16.11 -3.43
C ALA A 297 18.11 -16.25 -3.86
N ASN A 298 18.85 -17.23 -3.30
CA ASN A 298 20.21 -17.54 -3.71
C ASN A 298 20.28 -17.95 -5.19
N GLU A 299 19.40 -18.85 -5.64
CA GLU A 299 19.34 -19.26 -7.04
C GLU A 299 19.09 -18.07 -7.97
N GLY A 300 18.18 -17.15 -7.58
CA GLY A 300 17.94 -15.91 -8.31
C GLY A 300 19.20 -15.06 -8.50
N TYR A 301 20.08 -14.98 -7.49
CA TYR A 301 21.38 -14.33 -7.63
C TYR A 301 22.31 -15.07 -8.60
N GLU A 302 22.38 -16.39 -8.53
CA GLU A 302 23.25 -17.17 -9.41
C GLU A 302 22.84 -17.05 -10.88
N GLN A 303 21.54 -17.12 -11.16
CA GLN A 303 21.00 -16.90 -12.50
C GLN A 303 21.35 -15.51 -13.04
N MET A 304 21.27 -14.48 -12.20
CA MET A 304 21.61 -13.10 -12.60
C MET A 304 23.09 -12.88 -12.82
N GLN A 305 23.96 -13.53 -12.06
CA GLN A 305 25.41 -13.50 -12.32
C GLN A 305 25.73 -14.07 -13.71
N GLY A 306 25.01 -15.11 -14.14
CA GLY A 306 25.13 -15.66 -15.50
C GLY A 306 24.50 -14.79 -16.59
N GLY A 307 23.46 -14.01 -16.26
CA GLY A 307 22.65 -13.26 -17.22
C GLY A 307 23.01 -11.78 -17.42
N ASP A 308 23.81 -11.17 -16.54
CA ASP A 308 24.16 -9.74 -16.59
C ASP A 308 25.66 -9.51 -16.31
N PRO A 309 26.54 -9.90 -17.24
CA PRO A 309 27.99 -9.80 -17.06
C PRO A 309 28.47 -8.36 -16.86
N ALA A 310 27.74 -7.37 -17.38
CA ALA A 310 28.05 -5.95 -17.21
C ALA A 310 27.93 -5.47 -15.75
N ASN A 311 27.10 -6.13 -14.93
CA ASN A 311 26.88 -5.79 -13.52
C ASN A 311 27.39 -6.87 -12.56
N LEU A 312 28.22 -7.80 -13.04
CA LEU A 312 28.60 -9.02 -12.32
C LEU A 312 29.14 -8.75 -10.91
N ASP A 313 30.07 -7.80 -10.75
CA ASP A 313 30.67 -7.52 -9.45
C ASP A 313 29.67 -6.92 -8.45
N ASN A 314 28.77 -6.06 -8.94
CA ASN A 314 27.70 -5.51 -8.12
C ASN A 314 26.74 -6.62 -7.67
N ILE A 315 26.40 -7.55 -8.55
CA ILE A 315 25.55 -8.70 -8.24
C ILE A 315 26.24 -9.63 -7.24
N LYS A 316 27.52 -9.93 -7.42
CA LYS A 316 28.33 -10.73 -6.47
C LYS A 316 28.40 -10.09 -5.08
N ASN A 317 28.62 -8.78 -5.02
CA ASN A 317 28.64 -8.04 -3.75
C ASN A 317 27.27 -8.06 -3.07
N ALA A 318 26.19 -7.84 -3.83
CA ALA A 318 24.82 -7.90 -3.32
C ALA A 318 24.46 -9.31 -2.82
N HIS A 319 24.83 -10.35 -3.58
CA HIS A 319 24.63 -11.75 -3.22
C HIS A 319 25.36 -12.12 -1.93
N ALA A 320 26.62 -11.73 -1.80
CA ALA A 320 27.37 -11.93 -0.57
C ALA A 320 26.69 -11.21 0.61
N ASN A 321 26.29 -9.94 0.46
CA ASN A 321 25.57 -9.22 1.52
C ASN A 321 24.26 -9.90 1.92
N PHE A 322 23.50 -10.41 0.95
CA PHE A 322 22.32 -11.21 1.21
C PHE A 322 22.65 -12.47 2.03
N LEU A 323 23.65 -13.26 1.62
CA LEU A 323 24.06 -14.47 2.34
C LEU A 323 24.52 -14.18 3.76
N LYS A 324 25.33 -13.12 3.98
CA LYS A 324 25.76 -12.70 5.33
C LYS A 324 24.56 -12.40 6.23
N GLN A 325 23.53 -11.74 5.69
CA GLN A 325 22.29 -11.49 6.40
C GLN A 325 21.51 -12.78 6.66
N ALA A 326 21.34 -13.63 5.65
CA ALA A 326 20.63 -14.90 5.76
C ALA A 326 21.24 -15.84 6.82
N ILE A 327 22.58 -15.94 6.87
CA ILE A 327 23.31 -16.69 7.90
C ILE A 327 23.00 -16.15 9.31
N THR A 328 22.96 -14.81 9.45
CA THR A 328 22.65 -14.17 10.73
C THR A 328 21.20 -14.42 11.14
N ASP A 329 20.27 -14.31 10.20
CA ASP A 329 18.85 -14.56 10.46
C ASP A 329 18.63 -16.03 10.87
N LEU A 330 19.24 -16.99 10.17
CA LEU A 330 19.19 -18.41 10.54
C LEU A 330 19.77 -18.66 11.93
N TYR A 331 20.93 -18.08 12.24
CA TYR A 331 21.55 -18.18 13.56
C TYR A 331 20.62 -17.65 14.67
N LEU A 332 20.00 -16.48 14.43
CA LEU A 332 19.06 -15.87 15.36
C LEU A 332 17.74 -16.62 15.48
N HIS A 333 17.38 -17.52 14.56
CA HIS A 333 16.17 -18.35 14.65
C HIS A 333 16.50 -19.80 15.02
N ASN A 334 17.59 -20.03 15.76
CA ASN A 334 17.98 -21.36 16.25
C ASN A 334 18.20 -22.40 15.13
N ARG A 335 18.49 -21.94 13.90
CA ARG A 335 18.79 -22.77 12.71
C ARG A 335 20.30 -22.82 12.46
N GLU A 336 21.10 -23.12 13.47
CA GLU A 336 22.58 -23.09 13.38
C GLU A 336 23.14 -24.00 12.29
N GLN A 337 22.56 -25.20 12.10
CA GLN A 337 23.01 -26.12 11.06
C GLN A 337 22.82 -25.54 9.66
N ASP A 338 21.71 -24.84 9.42
CA ASP A 338 21.48 -24.16 8.14
C ASP A 338 22.42 -22.96 7.99
N ALA A 339 22.60 -22.18 9.06
CA ALA A 339 23.53 -21.07 9.07
C ALA A 339 24.96 -21.54 8.73
N ALA A 340 25.37 -22.71 9.23
CA ALA A 340 26.65 -23.34 8.91
C ALA A 340 26.75 -23.77 7.45
N ARG A 341 25.69 -24.37 6.90
CA ARG A 341 25.65 -24.73 5.47
C ARG A 341 25.80 -23.50 4.59
N TRP A 342 25.10 -22.40 4.90
CA TRP A 342 25.18 -21.16 4.13
C TRP A 342 26.50 -20.41 4.32
N HIS A 343 27.11 -20.50 5.51
CA HIS A 343 28.45 -19.95 5.78
C HIS A 343 29.53 -20.70 4.99
N ASP A 344 29.48 -22.04 4.96
CA ASP A 344 30.37 -22.86 4.13
C ASP A 344 30.18 -22.55 2.63
N TYR A 345 28.93 -22.47 2.16
CA TYR A 345 28.63 -22.06 0.79
C TYR A 345 29.20 -20.67 0.47
N LEU A 346 29.01 -19.68 1.34
CA LEU A 346 29.56 -18.32 1.18
C LEU A 346 31.10 -18.35 1.05
N GLY A 347 31.77 -19.13 1.89
CA GLY A 347 33.22 -19.30 1.84
C GLY A 347 33.73 -20.00 0.58
N LYS A 348 33.04 -21.04 0.12
CA LYS A 348 33.36 -21.76 -1.13
C LYS A 348 33.10 -20.90 -2.37
N LYS A 349 32.01 -20.15 -2.38
CA LYS A 349 31.61 -19.30 -3.52
C LYS A 349 32.54 -18.08 -3.67
N TYR A 350 32.96 -17.50 -2.55
CA TYR A 350 33.76 -16.28 -2.51
C TYR A 350 35.04 -16.47 -1.68
N VAL A 351 35.87 -17.39 -2.16
CA VAL A 351 37.10 -17.84 -1.50
C VAL A 351 37.95 -16.67 -1.02
N GLY A 352 38.27 -16.67 0.28
CA GLY A 352 39.16 -15.70 0.92
C GLY A 352 38.61 -14.28 1.09
N ARG A 353 37.34 -14.02 0.71
CA ARG A 353 36.79 -12.66 0.70
C ARG A 353 35.87 -12.32 1.87
N TYR A 354 35.00 -13.25 2.25
CA TYR A 354 33.94 -12.97 3.24
C TYR A 354 33.94 -13.88 4.46
N THR A 355 34.69 -14.98 4.42
CA THR A 355 34.86 -15.90 5.55
C THR A 355 36.35 -16.17 5.75
N LYS A 356 36.71 -16.58 6.97
CA LYS A 356 38.08 -16.99 7.30
C LYS A 356 38.19 -18.52 7.34
N PRO A 357 39.33 -19.12 6.97
CA PRO A 357 39.55 -20.55 7.13
C PRO A 357 39.31 -21.01 8.58
N GLY A 358 38.51 -22.06 8.76
CA GLY A 358 38.18 -22.61 10.08
C GLY A 358 37.23 -21.76 10.93
N GLN A 359 36.73 -20.64 10.41
CA GLN A 359 35.79 -19.77 11.14
C GLN A 359 34.48 -20.49 11.40
N THR A 360 34.02 -20.47 12.64
CA THR A 360 32.70 -20.97 13.03
C THR A 360 31.61 -19.96 12.69
N VAL A 361 30.36 -20.41 12.56
CA VAL A 361 29.20 -19.52 12.35
C VAL A 361 29.06 -18.51 13.47
N THR A 362 29.28 -18.93 14.72
CA THR A 362 29.23 -18.04 15.88
C THR A 362 30.25 -16.92 15.77
N GLU A 363 31.51 -17.24 15.46
CA GLU A 363 32.56 -16.22 15.24
C GLU A 363 32.20 -15.29 14.09
N PHE A 364 31.68 -15.84 12.99
CA PHE A 364 31.23 -15.07 11.83
C PHE A 364 30.10 -14.08 12.17
N VAL A 365 29.11 -14.50 12.97
CA VAL A 365 28.04 -13.60 13.43
C VAL A 365 28.58 -12.55 14.40
N LEU A 366 29.45 -12.93 15.34
CA LEU A 366 30.04 -12.04 16.33
C LEU A 366 30.94 -10.96 15.73
N GLU A 367 31.56 -11.22 14.57
CA GLU A 367 32.33 -10.19 13.85
C GLU A 367 31.50 -8.95 13.52
N ARG A 368 30.19 -9.10 13.30
CA ARG A 368 29.26 -7.97 13.06
C ARG A 368 29.05 -7.11 14.31
N TYR A 369 29.36 -7.64 15.49
CA TYR A 369 29.25 -6.97 16.78
C TYR A 369 30.63 -6.60 17.35
N LYS A 370 31.72 -6.77 16.57
CA LYS A 370 33.07 -6.49 17.04
C LYS A 370 33.25 -5.03 17.46
N GLU A 371 32.79 -4.09 16.63
CA GLU A 371 32.84 -2.66 16.92
C GLU A 371 32.04 -2.31 18.17
N LEU A 372 30.85 -2.91 18.34
CA LEU A 372 30.06 -2.77 19.56
C LEU A 372 30.88 -3.19 20.77
N MET A 373 31.54 -4.35 20.72
CA MET A 373 32.37 -4.87 21.81
C MET A 373 33.68 -4.09 22.03
N ASP A 374 34.06 -3.19 21.13
CA ASP A 374 35.20 -2.28 21.29
C ASP A 374 34.81 -0.97 21.99
N LEU A 375 33.51 -0.70 22.16
CA LEU A 375 33.01 0.44 22.93
C LEU A 375 33.21 0.26 24.45
N GLY A 376 33.01 1.35 25.19
CA GLY A 376 33.05 1.33 26.65
C GLY A 376 31.94 0.46 27.26
N LYS A 377 32.17 -0.04 28.48
CA LYS A 377 31.28 -0.95 29.22
C LYS A 377 29.81 -0.54 29.13
N ASP A 378 29.49 0.72 29.40
CA ASP A 378 28.10 1.20 29.46
C ASP A 378 27.38 1.07 28.11
N LYS A 379 28.09 1.26 26.99
CA LYS A 379 27.53 1.10 25.64
C LYS A 379 27.28 -0.37 25.32
N VAL A 380 28.20 -1.26 25.70
CA VAL A 380 28.03 -2.71 25.52
C VAL A 380 26.88 -3.22 26.39
N GLN A 381 26.83 -2.80 27.66
CA GLN A 381 25.74 -3.13 28.57
C GLN A 381 24.39 -2.66 28.02
N SER A 382 24.29 -1.40 27.55
CA SER A 382 23.06 -0.87 26.97
C SER A 382 22.59 -1.66 25.75
N ALA A 383 23.52 -2.12 24.91
CA ALA A 383 23.20 -2.96 23.76
C ALA A 383 22.69 -4.34 24.19
N ILE A 384 23.32 -4.97 25.19
CA ILE A 384 22.84 -6.24 25.77
C ILE A 384 21.45 -6.07 26.39
N GLU A 385 21.20 -4.98 27.13
CA GLU A 385 19.87 -4.67 27.67
C GLU A 385 18.84 -4.52 26.54
N GLY A 386 19.18 -3.84 25.45
CA GLY A 386 18.33 -3.73 24.25
C GLY A 386 18.06 -5.08 23.57
N MET A 387 19.04 -5.98 23.53
CA MET A 387 18.84 -7.34 23.02
C MET A 387 17.95 -8.17 23.95
N PHE A 388 18.04 -8.01 25.28
CA PHE A 388 17.11 -8.62 26.22
C PHE A 388 15.68 -8.06 26.04
N MET A 389 15.52 -6.75 25.80
CA MET A 389 14.23 -6.15 25.46
C MET A 389 13.64 -6.82 24.22
N ARG A 390 14.46 -7.03 23.17
CA ARG A 390 14.01 -7.75 21.97
C ARG A 390 13.69 -9.22 22.26
N HIS A 391 14.50 -9.93 23.05
CA HIS A 391 14.19 -11.30 23.48
C HIS A 391 12.81 -11.41 24.11
N PHE A 392 12.50 -10.53 25.07
CA PHE A 392 11.18 -10.52 25.71
C PHE A 392 10.07 -10.12 24.74
N TYR A 393 10.34 -9.21 23.81
CA TYR A 393 9.39 -8.82 22.77
C TYR A 393 8.98 -10.03 21.93
N GLU A 394 9.96 -10.77 21.42
CA GLU A 394 9.73 -11.97 20.61
C GLU A 394 8.94 -13.02 21.40
N LEU A 395 9.23 -13.24 22.69
CA LEU A 395 8.43 -14.14 23.54
C LEU A 395 6.97 -13.67 23.66
N ALA A 396 6.74 -12.38 23.86
CA ALA A 396 5.39 -11.84 24.03
C ALA A 396 4.53 -12.05 22.76
N ILE A 397 5.12 -11.95 21.58
CA ILE A 397 4.41 -12.14 20.31
C ILE A 397 4.44 -13.59 19.78
N GLY A 398 5.04 -14.53 20.52
CA GLY A 398 5.07 -15.96 20.19
C GLY A 398 6.14 -16.39 19.19
N GLU A 399 7.25 -15.65 19.12
CA GLU A 399 8.42 -15.91 18.27
C GLU A 399 9.54 -16.59 19.08
N ASP A 400 9.25 -17.74 19.68
CA ASP A 400 10.10 -18.45 20.64
C ASP A 400 11.52 -18.76 20.11
N ASP A 401 11.63 -19.28 18.88
CA ASP A 401 12.93 -19.62 18.28
C ASP A 401 13.84 -18.39 18.16
N ARG A 402 13.24 -17.26 17.74
CA ARG A 402 13.96 -16.00 17.61
C ARG A 402 14.34 -15.42 18.97
N ALA A 403 13.45 -15.54 19.95
CA ALA A 403 13.73 -15.17 21.32
C ALA A 403 14.95 -15.93 21.88
N GLN A 404 15.04 -17.25 21.63
CA GLN A 404 16.19 -18.06 22.06
C GLN A 404 17.49 -17.71 21.33
N GLY A 405 17.42 -17.36 20.04
CA GLY A 405 18.60 -16.89 19.31
C GLY A 405 19.19 -15.60 19.87
N TYR A 406 18.35 -14.65 20.32
CA TYR A 406 18.84 -13.47 21.03
C TYR A 406 19.55 -13.82 22.33
N VAL A 407 19.04 -14.76 23.14
CA VAL A 407 19.71 -15.21 24.38
C VAL A 407 21.09 -15.78 24.08
N ARG A 408 21.20 -16.59 23.02
CA ARG A 408 22.48 -17.15 22.58
C ARG A 408 23.45 -16.05 22.15
N LEU A 409 23.01 -15.12 21.31
CA LEU A 409 23.84 -14.01 20.86
C LEU A 409 24.33 -13.16 22.04
N ILE A 410 23.45 -12.83 22.99
CA ILE A 410 23.80 -12.09 24.21
C ILE A 410 24.88 -12.82 25.01
N ARG A 411 24.74 -14.14 25.17
CA ARG A 411 25.72 -14.98 25.88
C ARG A 411 27.09 -14.90 25.23
N GLU A 412 27.14 -15.04 23.91
CA GLU A 412 28.39 -15.03 23.17
C GLU A 412 29.05 -13.64 23.16
N ILE A 413 28.27 -12.56 23.03
CA ILE A 413 28.79 -11.18 23.14
C ILE A 413 29.36 -10.92 24.53
N HIS A 414 28.64 -11.30 25.59
CA HIS A 414 29.10 -11.13 26.97
C HIS A 414 30.40 -11.90 27.22
N ARG A 415 30.47 -13.15 26.75
CA ARG A 415 31.67 -13.99 26.85
C ARG A 415 32.86 -13.40 26.09
N GLU A 416 32.67 -12.93 24.86
CA GLU A 416 33.75 -12.32 24.08
C GLU A 416 34.22 -10.98 24.67
N TYR A 417 33.30 -10.20 25.26
CA TYR A 417 33.67 -9.00 25.99
C TYR A 417 34.53 -9.32 27.22
N ALA A 418 34.13 -10.30 28.04
CA ALA A 418 34.89 -10.71 29.22
C ALA A 418 36.32 -11.16 28.85
N LYS A 419 36.49 -11.95 27.78
CA LYS A 419 37.82 -12.32 27.24
C LYS A 419 38.66 -11.09 26.84
N LYS A 420 38.03 -10.05 26.30
CA LYS A 420 38.73 -8.79 25.97
C LYS A 420 39.15 -8.01 27.21
N VAL A 421 38.33 -8.03 28.27
CA VAL A 421 38.66 -7.42 29.56
C VAL A 421 39.87 -8.12 30.18
N GLU A 422 39.86 -9.46 30.23
CA GLU A 422 40.97 -10.27 30.76
C GLU A 422 42.31 -10.02 30.02
N ARG A 423 42.25 -9.76 28.70
CA ARG A 423 43.43 -9.51 27.86
C ARG A 423 43.88 -8.06 27.81
N SER A 424 43.12 -7.13 28.41
CA SER A 424 43.40 -5.70 28.33
C SER A 424 44.39 -5.28 29.41
N GLU A 425 45.48 -4.63 29.02
CA GLU A 425 46.41 -3.97 29.96
C GLU A 425 45.84 -2.68 30.58
N ARG A 426 44.73 -2.16 30.03
CA ARG A 426 43.99 -1.00 30.57
C ARG A 426 42.87 -1.46 31.50
N ASP A 427 42.48 -0.61 32.46
CA ASP A 427 41.36 -0.72 33.43
C ASP A 427 39.97 -0.89 32.75
N ARG A 428 39.79 -1.89 31.89
CA ARG A 428 38.47 -2.24 31.36
C ARG A 428 37.68 -2.91 32.47
N VAL A 429 36.48 -2.39 32.72
CA VAL A 429 35.57 -2.92 33.73
C VAL A 429 34.68 -3.97 33.09
N ASP A 430 34.56 -5.12 33.76
CA ASP A 430 33.71 -6.22 33.28
C ASP A 430 32.21 -5.87 33.34
N LEU A 431 31.42 -6.59 32.55
CA LEU A 431 29.97 -6.48 32.50
C LEU A 431 29.32 -7.16 33.72
N PRO A 432 28.16 -6.66 34.19
CA PRO A 432 27.39 -7.38 35.19
C PRO A 432 27.00 -8.80 34.73
N PRO A 433 26.70 -9.73 35.65
CA PRO A 433 26.20 -11.04 35.29
C PRO A 433 24.93 -10.96 34.42
N LEU A 434 24.84 -11.83 33.41
CA LEU A 434 23.69 -11.85 32.49
C LEU A 434 22.35 -12.03 33.20
N ALA A 435 22.31 -12.79 34.31
CA ALA A 435 21.11 -12.96 35.12
C ALA A 435 20.63 -11.62 35.71
N THR A 436 21.56 -10.77 36.15
CA THR A 436 21.27 -9.44 36.68
C THR A 436 20.72 -8.52 35.59
N LEU A 437 21.37 -8.49 34.41
CA LEU A 437 20.91 -7.68 33.28
C LEU A 437 19.53 -8.13 32.78
N ARG A 438 19.34 -9.45 32.64
CA ARG A 438 18.05 -10.03 32.24
C ARG A 438 16.94 -9.64 33.21
N LYS A 439 17.20 -9.75 34.51
CA LYS A 439 16.24 -9.38 35.55
C LYS A 439 15.93 -7.87 35.52
N LEU A 440 16.95 -7.02 35.46
CA LEU A 440 16.78 -5.57 35.38
C LEU A 440 15.85 -5.16 34.23
N VAL A 441 16.05 -5.76 33.05
CA VAL A 441 15.23 -5.49 31.87
C VAL A 441 13.80 -6.02 32.05
N LEU A 442 13.65 -7.24 32.58
CA LEU A 442 12.33 -7.82 32.84
C LEU A 442 11.52 -6.99 33.84
N ASP A 443 12.14 -6.60 34.95
CA ASP A 443 11.53 -5.76 35.99
C ASP A 443 11.10 -4.42 35.37
N ARG A 444 11.95 -3.80 34.52
CA ARG A 444 11.58 -2.55 33.80
C ARG A 444 10.37 -2.73 32.88
N LEU A 445 10.21 -3.89 32.23
CA LEU A 445 9.08 -4.17 31.34
C LEU A 445 7.78 -4.45 32.11
N VAL A 446 7.89 -5.22 33.18
CA VAL A 446 6.74 -5.70 33.96
C VAL A 446 6.29 -4.68 35.01
N ASP A 447 7.19 -3.89 35.58
CA ASP A 447 6.87 -2.98 36.71
C ASP A 447 6.78 -1.50 36.30
N ALA A 448 6.96 -1.18 35.01
CA ALA A 448 6.85 0.20 34.54
C ALA A 448 5.49 0.84 34.89
N PRO A 449 5.47 2.14 35.23
CA PRO A 449 4.26 2.86 35.59
C PRO A 449 3.14 2.77 34.54
N ALA A 450 1.89 2.99 34.98
CA ALA A 450 0.76 3.10 34.08
C ALA A 450 0.98 4.21 33.04
N GLY A 451 0.78 3.90 31.75
CA GLY A 451 1.00 4.85 30.65
C GLY A 451 2.44 4.91 30.11
N GLU A 452 3.39 4.21 30.74
CA GLU A 452 4.76 4.07 30.27
C GLU A 452 5.06 2.63 29.84
N GLY A 453 5.94 2.45 28.84
CA GLY A 453 6.38 1.13 28.39
C GLY A 453 5.32 0.34 27.62
N TRP A 454 5.28 -0.98 27.82
CA TRP A 454 4.35 -1.88 27.13
C TRP A 454 2.92 -1.76 27.66
N ASN A 455 1.93 -1.95 26.80
CA ASN A 455 0.54 -1.98 27.23
C ASN A 455 0.25 -3.21 28.12
N PRO A 456 -0.85 -3.19 28.92
CA PRO A 456 -1.17 -4.28 29.84
C PRO A 456 -1.26 -5.66 29.18
N GLN A 457 -1.82 -5.74 27.97
CA GLN A 457 -2.03 -7.00 27.27
C GLN A 457 -0.69 -7.65 26.86
N MET A 458 0.27 -6.85 26.42
CA MET A 458 1.61 -7.32 26.08
C MET A 458 2.40 -7.79 27.30
N ARG A 459 2.26 -7.09 28.44
CA ARG A 459 2.84 -7.52 29.72
C ARG A 459 2.28 -8.88 30.16
N LEU A 460 0.97 -9.07 30.06
CA LEU A 460 0.31 -10.35 30.39
C LEU A 460 0.80 -11.49 29.49
N GLN A 461 0.96 -11.25 28.19
CA GLN A 461 1.51 -12.23 27.26
C GLN A 461 2.94 -12.62 27.61
N LEU A 462 3.79 -11.65 27.93
CA LEU A 462 5.16 -11.93 28.38
C LEU A 462 5.19 -12.77 29.66
N LEU A 463 4.39 -12.39 30.67
CA LEU A 463 4.31 -13.13 31.93
C LEU A 463 3.84 -14.57 31.71
N THR A 464 2.86 -14.77 30.83
CA THR A 464 2.40 -16.11 30.45
C THR A 464 3.49 -16.90 29.73
N ALA A 465 4.18 -16.31 28.77
CA ALA A 465 5.29 -16.95 28.05
C ALA A 465 6.45 -17.34 28.98
N LEU A 466 6.69 -16.57 30.04
CA LEU A 466 7.70 -16.84 31.05
C LEU A 466 7.21 -17.72 32.21
N ASN A 467 5.93 -18.12 32.22
CA ASN A 467 5.30 -18.82 33.33
C ASN A 467 5.48 -18.09 34.69
N LEU A 468 5.32 -16.77 34.69
CA LEU A 468 5.43 -15.91 35.87
C LEU A 468 4.04 -15.46 36.34
N PRO A 469 3.83 -15.31 37.66
CA PRO A 469 2.56 -14.82 38.19
C PRO A 469 2.34 -13.34 37.85
N VAL A 470 1.08 -12.95 37.69
CA VAL A 470 0.70 -11.54 37.55
C VAL A 470 0.89 -10.82 38.89
N PRO A 471 1.65 -9.70 38.93
CA PRO A 471 1.83 -8.94 40.18
C PRO A 471 0.49 -8.37 40.67
N LYS A 472 0.08 -8.68 41.90
CA LYS A 472 -1.24 -8.30 42.44
C LYS A 472 -1.51 -6.79 42.47
N ASN A 473 -0.46 -5.98 42.63
CA ASN A 473 -0.54 -4.53 42.80
C ASN A 473 0.10 -3.77 41.62
N ALA A 474 0.18 -4.39 40.43
CA ALA A 474 0.81 -3.74 39.29
C ALA A 474 0.03 -2.46 38.91
N PRO A 475 0.69 -1.28 38.81
CA PRO A 475 0.01 0.00 38.53
C PRO A 475 -0.80 -0.02 37.22
N TRP A 476 -0.38 -0.83 36.26
CA TRP A 476 -1.00 -0.95 34.94
C TRP A 476 -2.20 -1.91 34.88
N LEU A 477 -2.52 -2.65 35.95
CA LEU A 477 -3.73 -3.48 36.01
C LEU A 477 -5.01 -2.65 36.14
N THR A 478 -4.90 -1.46 36.74
CA THR A 478 -6.03 -0.55 37.01
C THR A 478 -6.02 0.68 36.10
N ALA A 479 -5.00 0.81 35.25
CA ALA A 479 -4.92 1.89 34.28
C ALA A 479 -6.10 1.76 33.29
N PRO A 480 -6.87 2.85 33.06
CA PRO A 480 -7.82 2.84 31.95
C PRO A 480 -7.07 2.49 30.67
N ALA A 481 -7.73 1.81 29.74
CA ALA A 481 -7.17 1.44 28.45
C ALA A 481 -6.95 2.69 27.57
N THR A 482 -6.14 3.64 28.01
CA THR A 482 -5.72 4.83 27.26
C THR A 482 -4.45 4.58 26.46
N GLY A 483 -3.96 3.35 26.40
CA GLY A 483 -3.10 2.85 25.33
C GLY A 483 -3.91 1.93 24.44
N THR A 484 -4.51 2.49 23.38
CA THR A 484 -5.11 1.77 22.23
C THR A 484 -5.69 0.39 22.53
N ALA A 485 -6.91 0.34 23.06
CA ALA A 485 -7.84 -0.76 22.81
C ALA A 485 -8.89 -0.23 21.80
N VAL A 486 -9.47 -1.01 20.88
CA VAL A 486 -10.49 -2.02 21.18
C VAL A 486 -10.51 -3.16 20.14
N ALA A 487 -10.50 -4.41 20.61
CA ALA A 487 -11.66 -5.33 20.59
C ALA A 487 -11.16 -6.75 20.93
N GLN A 488 -11.59 -7.24 22.08
CA GLN A 488 -11.32 -8.58 22.61
C GLN A 488 -12.33 -9.60 22.05
N ALA A 489 -11.91 -10.86 21.90
CA ALA A 489 -12.68 -12.05 22.30
C ALA A 489 -11.84 -13.33 22.16
N GLY A 490 -11.91 -14.20 23.18
CA GLY A 490 -11.97 -15.66 23.00
C GLY A 490 -10.66 -16.45 22.93
N THR A 491 -10.38 -17.17 24.00
CA THR A 491 -9.38 -18.24 24.10
C THR A 491 -9.74 -19.47 23.25
N ASN A 492 -8.90 -19.81 22.27
CA ASN A 492 -8.37 -21.15 21.94
C ASN A 492 -7.66 -21.07 20.57
N ARG A 493 -6.38 -21.46 20.49
CA ARG A 493 -5.65 -21.64 19.22
C ARG A 493 -6.38 -22.72 18.40
N PRO A 494 -6.70 -22.48 17.11
CA PRO A 494 -5.72 -22.29 16.04
C PRO A 494 -5.77 -20.91 15.38
N SER A 495 -4.69 -20.56 14.67
CA SER A 495 -4.54 -19.32 13.89
C SER A 495 -5.52 -19.27 12.69
N THR A 496 -6.75 -18.85 12.95
CA THR A 496 -7.71 -18.37 11.94
C THR A 496 -8.33 -17.08 12.42
N TYR A 497 -7.72 -15.96 12.04
CA TYR A 497 -8.41 -14.68 12.06
C TYR A 497 -9.45 -14.72 10.93
N ILE A 498 -10.74 -14.80 11.30
CA ILE A 498 -11.86 -14.61 10.38
C ILE A 498 -12.24 -13.12 10.51
N PRO A 499 -11.91 -12.25 9.54
CA PRO A 499 -12.49 -10.91 9.51
C PRO A 499 -14.01 -11.04 9.39
N PRO A 500 -14.79 -10.07 9.93
CA PRO A 500 -16.24 -10.06 9.71
C PRO A 500 -16.51 -10.20 8.21
N SER A 501 -17.31 -11.21 7.86
CA SER A 501 -17.65 -11.53 6.47
C SER A 501 -18.12 -10.27 5.75
N VAL A 502 -17.41 -9.90 4.68
CA VAL A 502 -17.89 -8.89 3.75
C VAL A 502 -19.14 -9.46 3.11
N ASP A 503 -20.29 -8.86 3.42
CA ASP A 503 -21.54 -9.14 2.72
C ASP A 503 -21.35 -8.74 1.25
N LEU A 504 -21.32 -9.73 0.36
CA LEU A 504 -21.00 -9.57 -1.06
C LEU A 504 -22.10 -8.86 -1.85
N ASN A 505 -23.28 -8.75 -1.25
CA ASN A 505 -24.37 -7.96 -1.77
C ASN A 505 -24.33 -6.51 -1.25
N MET A 506 -23.29 -6.11 -0.50
CA MET A 506 -23.23 -4.80 0.15
C MET A 506 -23.37 -3.61 -0.82
N PRO A 507 -22.75 -3.56 -2.02
CA PRO A 507 -22.99 -2.46 -2.96
C PRO A 507 -24.45 -2.36 -3.42
N GLU A 508 -25.09 -3.50 -3.76
CA GLU A 508 -26.49 -3.54 -4.22
C GLU A 508 -27.46 -3.27 -3.08
N THR A 509 -27.17 -3.82 -1.91
CA THR A 509 -27.92 -3.67 -0.67
C THR A 509 -27.87 -2.21 -0.22
N ASN A 510 -26.69 -1.60 -0.16
CA ASN A 510 -26.54 -0.19 0.20
C ASN A 510 -27.20 0.73 -0.83
N LEU A 511 -27.13 0.41 -2.13
CA LEU A 511 -27.83 1.16 -3.17
C LEU A 511 -29.35 1.08 -3.01
N LYS A 512 -29.88 -0.11 -2.73
CA LYS A 512 -31.31 -0.34 -2.50
C LYS A 512 -31.79 0.36 -1.23
N LEU A 513 -31.16 0.08 -0.09
CA LEU A 513 -31.47 0.68 1.20
C LEU A 513 -31.30 2.21 1.18
N GLY A 514 -30.28 2.70 0.48
CA GLY A 514 -30.06 4.13 0.30
C GLY A 514 -31.17 4.81 -0.49
N LYS A 515 -31.65 4.18 -1.57
CA LYS A 515 -32.81 4.67 -2.33
C LYS A 515 -34.09 4.64 -1.49
N GLU A 516 -34.33 3.57 -0.75
CA GLU A 516 -35.49 3.44 0.15
C GLU A 516 -35.45 4.51 1.26
N PHE A 517 -34.28 4.70 1.88
CA PHE A 517 -34.06 5.70 2.91
C PHE A 517 -34.34 7.11 2.39
N LEU A 518 -33.73 7.52 1.27
CA LEU A 518 -33.91 8.87 0.71
C LEU A 518 -35.35 9.09 0.22
N ALA A 519 -36.00 8.07 -0.34
CA ALA A 519 -37.40 8.16 -0.77
C ALA A 519 -38.37 8.34 0.40
N LYS A 520 -38.10 7.72 1.55
CA LYS A 520 -38.86 7.91 2.78
C LYS A 520 -38.53 9.24 3.45
N ASN A 521 -37.26 9.62 3.46
CA ASN A 521 -36.77 10.80 4.15
C ASN A 521 -37.38 12.09 3.58
N LYS A 522 -37.47 12.20 2.25
CA LYS A 522 -38.10 13.37 1.59
C LYS A 522 -39.60 13.56 1.81
N GLN A 523 -40.29 12.58 2.41
CA GLN A 523 -41.70 12.72 2.76
C GLN A 523 -41.91 13.48 4.07
N GLN A 524 -40.85 13.69 4.85
CA GLN A 524 -40.91 14.50 6.07
C GLN A 524 -41.09 15.98 5.70
N ALA A 525 -41.97 16.68 6.41
CA ALA A 525 -42.38 18.05 6.08
C ALA A 525 -41.25 19.09 6.17
N ASP A 526 -40.16 18.77 6.89
CA ASP A 526 -39.02 19.64 7.14
C ASP A 526 -37.75 19.24 6.34
N ILE A 527 -37.89 18.31 5.38
CA ILE A 527 -36.83 17.91 4.46
C ILE A 527 -37.01 18.61 3.11
N VAL A 528 -35.94 19.23 2.62
CA VAL A 528 -35.87 19.87 1.31
C VAL A 528 -34.99 19.02 0.39
N GLU A 529 -35.52 18.61 -0.77
CA GLU A 529 -34.79 17.89 -1.82
C GLU A 529 -34.36 18.85 -2.95
N ARG A 530 -33.11 18.74 -3.38
CA ARG A 530 -32.51 19.52 -4.47
C ARG A 530 -32.54 18.73 -5.78
N PRO A 531 -32.44 19.40 -6.96
CA PRO A 531 -32.35 18.70 -8.25
C PRO A 531 -31.16 17.73 -8.35
N SER A 532 -30.09 17.98 -7.61
CA SER A 532 -28.94 17.10 -7.50
C SER A 532 -29.23 15.80 -6.73
N GLY A 533 -30.36 15.71 -6.02
CA GLY A 533 -30.68 14.62 -5.10
C GLY A 533 -30.17 14.82 -3.68
N LEU A 534 -29.49 15.93 -3.37
CA LEU A 534 -29.17 16.32 -2.00
C LEU A 534 -30.46 16.59 -1.22
N GLN A 535 -30.59 15.99 -0.04
CA GLN A 535 -31.66 16.29 0.91
C GLN A 535 -31.09 16.93 2.17
N TYR A 536 -31.79 17.91 2.74
CA TYR A 536 -31.35 18.54 3.98
C TYR A 536 -32.51 19.03 4.82
N ARG A 537 -32.24 19.22 6.12
CA ARG A 537 -33.11 19.89 7.10
C ARG A 537 -32.33 21.00 7.79
N VAL A 538 -32.96 22.16 7.91
CA VAL A 538 -32.42 23.27 8.70
C VAL A 538 -32.77 23.03 10.17
N VAL A 539 -31.77 22.78 11.02
CA VAL A 539 -31.97 22.61 12.48
C VAL A 539 -31.96 23.97 13.16
N THR A 540 -30.97 24.80 12.83
CA THR A 540 -30.86 26.18 13.28
C THR A 540 -30.54 27.05 12.08
N ALA A 541 -31.37 28.08 11.85
CA ALA A 541 -31.11 29.07 10.81
C ALA A 541 -30.09 30.10 11.30
N GLY A 542 -28.97 30.23 10.59
CA GLY A 542 -28.02 31.31 10.79
C GLY A 542 -28.49 32.60 10.11
N SER A 543 -27.94 33.73 10.55
CA SER A 543 -28.21 35.07 9.98
C SER A 543 -26.98 35.69 9.32
N GLY A 544 -25.85 34.97 9.27
CA GLY A 544 -24.61 35.46 8.69
C GLY A 544 -24.55 35.36 7.16
N LYS A 545 -23.42 35.77 6.57
CA LYS A 545 -23.19 35.69 5.12
C LYS A 545 -23.18 34.23 4.64
N LEU A 546 -23.51 34.04 3.36
CA LEU A 546 -23.32 32.77 2.66
C LEU A 546 -21.86 32.59 2.23
N PRO A 547 -21.27 31.40 2.36
CA PRO A 547 -20.01 31.06 1.72
C PRO A 547 -20.10 31.16 0.19
N THR A 548 -18.97 31.47 -0.45
CA THR A 548 -18.78 31.35 -1.90
C THR A 548 -17.87 30.16 -2.20
N GLU A 549 -17.79 29.74 -3.46
CA GLU A 549 -16.90 28.63 -3.87
C GLU A 549 -15.42 28.85 -3.48
N LYS A 550 -15.00 30.11 -3.36
CA LYS A 550 -13.62 30.48 -2.98
C LYS A 550 -13.41 30.60 -1.47
N SER A 551 -14.45 30.40 -0.67
CA SER A 551 -14.41 30.59 0.77
C SER A 551 -13.76 29.40 1.46
N LYS A 552 -13.04 29.68 2.54
CA LYS A 552 -12.67 28.69 3.54
C LYS A 552 -13.65 28.79 4.70
N VAL A 553 -14.17 27.67 5.18
CA VAL A 553 -15.16 27.62 6.26
C VAL A 553 -14.60 26.92 7.48
N ARG A 554 -15.07 27.32 8.66
CA ARG A 554 -14.84 26.61 9.93
C ARG A 554 -16.15 25.99 10.38
N VAL A 555 -16.15 24.69 10.62
CA VAL A 555 -17.36 23.92 10.94
C VAL A 555 -17.14 22.98 12.12
N HIS A 556 -18.21 22.74 12.85
CA HIS A 556 -18.36 21.47 13.56
C HIS A 556 -19.20 20.51 12.74
N TYR A 557 -18.85 19.24 12.76
CA TYR A 557 -19.64 18.20 12.12
C TYR A 557 -19.52 16.84 12.81
N THR A 558 -20.51 16.00 12.53
CA THR A 558 -20.50 14.55 12.74
C THR A 558 -21.06 13.86 11.52
N GLY A 559 -20.27 12.98 10.91
CA GLY A 559 -20.65 12.10 9.80
C GLY A 559 -21.04 10.71 10.29
N LYS A 560 -22.17 10.20 9.81
CA LYS A 560 -22.69 8.86 10.10
C LYS A 560 -23.11 8.16 8.82
N VAL A 561 -22.98 6.84 8.78
CA VAL A 561 -23.63 6.03 7.75
C VAL A 561 -25.11 5.81 8.13
N ILE A 562 -25.87 5.12 7.28
CA ILE A 562 -27.20 4.65 7.63
C ILE A 562 -27.10 3.24 8.22
N ASP A 563 -27.70 3.04 9.39
CA ASP A 563 -27.83 1.71 9.98
C ASP A 563 -28.77 0.84 9.13
N LYS A 564 -28.25 -0.30 8.67
CA LYS A 564 -28.91 -1.16 7.68
C LYS A 564 -30.17 -1.86 8.22
N LYS A 565 -30.34 -1.95 9.54
CA LYS A 565 -31.49 -2.61 10.17
C LYS A 565 -32.62 -1.62 10.46
N THR A 566 -32.25 -0.43 10.92
CA THR A 566 -33.19 0.59 11.39
C THR A 566 -33.52 1.64 10.33
N LEU A 567 -32.68 1.75 9.27
CA LEU A 567 -32.73 2.82 8.28
C LEU A 567 -32.75 4.21 8.94
N GLN A 568 -31.90 4.37 9.96
CA GLN A 568 -31.65 5.63 10.66
C GLN A 568 -30.15 5.95 10.64
N PRO A 569 -29.75 7.22 10.75
CA PRO A 569 -28.33 7.57 10.90
C PRO A 569 -27.68 6.87 12.10
N GLY A 570 -26.61 6.11 11.86
CA GLY A 570 -25.91 5.30 12.86
C GLY A 570 -24.51 4.93 12.39
N GLY A 571 -23.60 4.59 13.31
CA GLY A 571 -22.19 4.34 12.97
C GLY A 571 -21.46 5.62 12.57
N ILE A 572 -20.91 6.33 13.57
CA ILE A 572 -20.08 7.50 13.32
C ILE A 572 -18.80 7.04 12.61
N PHE A 573 -18.51 7.62 11.45
CA PHE A 573 -17.26 7.37 10.72
C PHE A 573 -16.26 8.52 10.90
N ASP A 574 -16.75 9.74 11.17
CA ASP A 574 -15.89 10.89 11.45
C ASP A 574 -16.66 11.96 12.24
N SER A 575 -15.99 12.63 13.18
CA SER A 575 -16.60 13.66 14.01
C SER A 575 -15.55 14.66 14.50
N SER A 576 -15.79 15.95 14.25
CA SER A 576 -14.99 17.04 14.82
C SER A 576 -15.17 17.16 16.34
N TYR A 577 -16.33 16.75 16.86
CA TYR A 577 -16.62 16.78 18.29
C TYR A 577 -15.80 15.75 19.06
N GLU A 578 -15.53 14.58 18.48
CA GLU A 578 -14.66 13.57 19.10
C GLU A 578 -13.19 14.03 19.18
N LYS A 579 -12.80 14.92 18.26
CA LYS A 579 -11.47 15.53 18.21
C LYS A 579 -11.37 16.80 19.06
N ASN A 580 -12.47 17.25 19.68
CA ASN A 580 -12.58 18.49 20.46
C ASN A 580 -12.04 19.74 19.72
N LEU A 581 -12.11 19.77 18.39
CA LEU A 581 -11.59 20.87 17.57
C LEU A 581 -12.44 21.08 16.30
N PRO A 582 -12.91 22.30 16.00
CA PRO A 582 -13.56 22.59 14.72
C PRO A 582 -12.65 22.30 13.54
N ALA A 583 -13.22 21.78 12.46
CA ALA A 583 -12.49 21.53 11.23
C ALA A 583 -12.59 22.71 10.26
N GLU A 584 -11.56 22.93 9.47
CA GLU A 584 -11.55 23.97 8.44
C GLU A 584 -11.42 23.35 7.05
N PHE A 585 -12.27 23.79 6.12
CA PHE A 585 -12.32 23.25 4.77
C PHE A 585 -12.46 24.37 3.74
N ASP A 586 -11.85 24.20 2.57
CA ASP A 586 -12.23 24.96 1.39
C ASP A 586 -13.57 24.43 0.87
N VAL A 587 -14.52 25.31 0.51
CA VAL A 587 -15.88 24.91 0.09
C VAL A 587 -15.88 23.91 -1.08
N THR A 588 -14.90 24.01 -1.99
CA THR A 588 -14.74 23.10 -3.13
C THR A 588 -13.83 21.90 -2.84
N GLY A 589 -13.22 21.81 -1.66
CA GLY A 589 -12.30 20.74 -1.26
C GLY A 589 -12.98 19.54 -0.58
N VAL A 590 -14.30 19.52 -0.53
CA VAL A 590 -15.12 18.51 0.15
C VAL A 590 -16.03 17.76 -0.84
N ILE A 591 -16.73 16.72 -0.38
CA ILE A 591 -17.66 15.97 -1.23
C ILE A 591 -18.74 16.87 -1.83
N LYS A 592 -19.23 16.54 -3.04
CA LYS A 592 -20.16 17.39 -3.81
C LYS A 592 -21.40 17.82 -3.02
N GLY A 593 -21.95 16.91 -2.20
CA GLY A 593 -23.10 17.22 -1.34
C GLY A 593 -22.80 18.28 -0.27
N TRP A 594 -21.59 18.29 0.29
CA TRP A 594 -21.13 19.34 1.20
C TRP A 594 -20.93 20.66 0.47
N THR A 595 -20.28 20.66 -0.69
CA THR A 595 -20.08 21.88 -1.49
C THR A 595 -21.41 22.55 -1.81
N GLU A 596 -22.39 21.79 -2.28
CA GLU A 596 -23.73 22.33 -2.55
C GLU A 596 -24.41 22.86 -1.29
N ALA A 597 -24.36 22.12 -0.16
CA ALA A 597 -24.99 22.54 1.08
C ALA A 597 -24.35 23.82 1.66
N LEU A 598 -23.02 23.89 1.72
CA LEU A 598 -22.30 25.01 2.31
C LEU A 598 -22.60 26.33 1.59
N LEU A 599 -22.75 26.32 0.26
CA LEU A 599 -23.11 27.51 -0.52
C LEU A 599 -24.54 28.03 -0.22
N LEU A 600 -25.36 27.22 0.46
CA LEU A 600 -26.73 27.54 0.85
C LEU A 600 -26.88 27.78 2.36
N MET A 601 -25.85 27.52 3.16
CA MET A 601 -25.87 27.64 4.61
C MET A 601 -25.37 29.02 5.06
N PRO A 602 -26.23 29.91 5.60
CA PRO A 602 -25.75 31.13 6.26
C PRO A 602 -24.81 30.81 7.42
N LYS A 603 -23.77 31.63 7.64
CA LYS A 603 -22.93 31.50 8.85
C LYS A 603 -23.82 31.51 10.12
N GLY A 604 -23.50 30.63 11.06
CA GLY A 604 -24.27 30.36 12.28
C GLY A 604 -25.37 29.31 12.10
N SER A 605 -25.53 28.74 10.91
CA SER A 605 -26.52 27.68 10.67
C SER A 605 -26.05 26.32 11.16
N LYS A 606 -27.00 25.52 11.62
CA LYS A 606 -26.84 24.09 11.86
C LYS A 606 -27.80 23.31 10.98
N TRP A 607 -27.29 22.46 10.11
CA TRP A 607 -28.07 21.67 9.16
C TRP A 607 -27.80 20.18 9.34
N GLN A 608 -28.80 19.38 8.98
CA GLN A 608 -28.66 17.95 8.77
C GLN A 608 -28.71 17.67 7.27
N LEU A 609 -27.70 16.99 6.75
CA LEU A 609 -27.59 16.61 5.34
C LEU A 609 -27.77 15.11 5.18
N PHE A 610 -28.46 14.72 4.12
CA PHE A 610 -28.64 13.34 3.68
C PHE A 610 -28.15 13.27 2.23
N ILE A 611 -26.96 12.72 2.06
CA ILE A 611 -26.18 12.84 0.83
C ILE A 611 -26.20 11.51 0.10
N PRO A 612 -26.81 11.42 -1.10
CA PRO A 612 -26.77 10.21 -1.90
C PRO A 612 -25.32 9.87 -2.29
N HIS A 613 -25.04 8.57 -2.47
CA HIS A 613 -23.68 8.08 -2.72
C HIS A 613 -22.95 8.81 -3.87
N TYR A 614 -23.64 9.14 -4.96
CA TYR A 614 -23.06 9.82 -6.12
C TYR A 614 -22.72 11.30 -5.90
N LEU A 615 -23.19 11.92 -4.80
CA LEU A 615 -22.74 13.21 -4.28
C LEU A 615 -21.71 13.07 -3.14
N ALA A 616 -21.36 11.83 -2.77
CA ALA A 616 -20.39 11.45 -1.76
C ALA A 616 -19.25 10.59 -2.37
N TYR A 617 -19.03 9.37 -1.87
CA TYR A 617 -17.93 8.48 -2.27
C TYR A 617 -18.32 7.42 -3.33
N GLY A 618 -19.54 7.50 -3.88
CA GLY A 618 -19.99 6.73 -5.04
C GLY A 618 -20.05 5.22 -4.83
N GLU A 619 -19.94 4.47 -5.93
CA GLU A 619 -20.01 3.00 -5.95
C GLU A 619 -18.86 2.30 -5.22
N ARG A 620 -17.78 3.03 -4.92
CA ARG A 620 -16.59 2.48 -4.27
C ARG A 620 -16.58 2.69 -2.75
N GLY A 621 -17.28 3.72 -2.25
CA GLY A 621 -17.22 4.08 -0.83
C GLY A 621 -15.87 4.68 -0.43
N SER A 622 -15.66 4.82 0.87
CA SER A 622 -14.37 5.19 1.49
C SER A 622 -14.09 4.25 2.67
N PRO A 623 -13.59 3.03 2.40
CA PRO A 623 -13.30 2.04 3.45
C PRO A 623 -12.18 2.50 4.40
N PRO A 624 -12.19 2.06 5.67
CA PRO A 624 -13.11 1.09 6.26
C PRO A 624 -14.43 1.69 6.78
N GLY A 625 -14.54 3.02 6.88
CA GLY A 625 -15.66 3.69 7.55
C GLY A 625 -16.92 3.88 6.71
N ILE A 626 -16.78 3.96 5.38
CA ILE A 626 -17.88 4.19 4.44
C ILE A 626 -17.87 3.09 3.37
N GLY A 627 -18.93 2.31 3.33
CA GLY A 627 -19.15 1.26 2.34
C GLY A 627 -19.50 1.78 0.95
N PRO A 628 -19.48 0.89 -0.06
CA PRO A 628 -19.90 1.21 -1.42
C PRO A 628 -21.38 1.62 -1.47
N ASN A 629 -21.73 2.59 -2.32
CA ASN A 629 -23.11 3.08 -2.50
C ASN A 629 -23.80 3.59 -1.23
N GLU A 630 -23.04 3.96 -0.19
CA GLU A 630 -23.65 4.44 1.05
C GLU A 630 -24.18 5.87 0.93
N VAL A 631 -25.37 6.06 1.50
CA VAL A 631 -25.90 7.38 1.83
C VAL A 631 -25.20 7.85 3.09
N LEU A 632 -24.75 9.10 3.08
CA LEU A 632 -24.13 9.72 4.24
C LEU A 632 -25.11 10.66 4.93
N TYR A 633 -25.13 10.59 6.25
CA TYR A 633 -25.75 11.58 7.10
C TYR A 633 -24.68 12.48 7.69
N PHE A 634 -24.89 13.80 7.64
CA PHE A 634 -24.06 14.75 8.35
C PHE A 634 -24.92 15.68 9.19
N GLU A 635 -24.46 15.96 10.40
CA GLU A 635 -24.86 17.16 11.13
C GLU A 635 -23.71 18.16 11.00
N ILE A 636 -23.98 19.35 10.49
CA ILE A 636 -22.97 20.39 10.23
C ILE A 636 -23.42 21.69 10.88
N GLU A 637 -22.53 22.30 11.64
CA GLU A 637 -22.66 23.64 12.17
C GLU A 637 -21.60 24.55 11.54
N LEU A 638 -22.05 25.53 10.76
CA LEU A 638 -21.17 26.50 10.10
C LEU A 638 -20.83 27.63 11.06
N LEU A 639 -19.66 27.53 11.70
CA LEU A 639 -19.22 28.47 12.73
C LEU A 639 -18.71 29.78 12.11
N ASP A 640 -17.90 29.67 11.06
CA ASP A 640 -17.29 30.85 10.45
C ASP A 640 -16.97 30.69 8.97
N ILE A 641 -16.83 31.84 8.30
CA ILE A 641 -16.30 31.96 6.94
C ILE A 641 -14.99 32.71 7.05
N LEU A 642 -13.89 31.98 6.92
CA LEU A 642 -12.54 32.49 7.03
C LEU A 642 -12.20 33.23 5.74
N GLY A 643 -12.07 34.55 5.81
CA GLY A 643 -11.65 35.38 4.69
C GLY A 643 -10.24 35.03 4.24
N LYS A 644 -9.96 35.19 2.95
CA LYS A 644 -8.58 35.40 2.50
C LYS A 644 -8.14 36.81 2.86
#